data_AF-A0A1J5J322-F1
#
_entry.id   AF-A0A1J5J322-F1
#
_cell.length_a   1.000
_cell.length_b   1.000
_cell.length_c   1.000
_cell.angle_alpha   90.00
_cell.angle_beta   90.00
_cell.angle_gamma   90.00
#
_symmetry.space_group_name_H-M   'P 1'
#
loop_
_entity.id
_entity.type
_entity.pdbx_description
1 polymer ?
#
loop_
_entity_poly.entity_id
_entity_poly.type
_entity_poly.pdbx_seq_one_letter_code
_entity_poly.pdbx_strand_id
1 'polypeptide(L)'
;MGLIYDLVKDKPVFAKARSVIHGLPYLMQKALKVMLFPSHYFMIAKNDINAYLGHEAGGSHVIFVAGFPKSGTTWVENFISRIPGYSPRVLAGSQEVIRLHRLPACAFDRVSRCAYSSYKTHITPSRENIDVLVKKGIDKVLVMYRDPRDIIVSNYYHVLQSNPWRTDDPWYADYTVMSKEDALSHSLDLMVGLYDSWVTGWRRVAQEHPAIDCLMVQYESLRENPEKVFSDILAFFGVEMTHSTFQDLLQSVDGRFAKFQDFGEPGKRSTRRKGASGEWKHELNDEQKQRINERLGPLLVELGYESGPGMARHGAANRFDSIGGTAYRFLSPEAEDLPRLIFITAAPCGRIFGRTLAPEWFQDNGFQVEFWDISPLYYDEQSLAAYSSGASGYRFKGPGYRLFQSRENVKKALDGLGRNDVFWHLTRTSFTLCDDFWLLHLFKQHRLRYVVMEFENQIFTGSGEKGRRTFGDLFMSAIHRRAMLAKILSNRFKSWVMKHTTWYQWPGLYIGVGGVAERRYREVFRANTKFVSVPSTLINWSPPELADSSSYHVFVDESIASAPDAKLENRIICNDIDQYYKNMNRVFSVIEAHTGVPVIIAASGKFEYAEDVFEGRRVVYGKTLKLIHQSSMVIGHASSGLYQAIVSRKPVLLVNDSTFTGTKQRDVKKMASFFGVMPVPSADLQQDHVEEALAMDTSCFSTIEEDYFRSRGVGGDWHEIVAEALRSAFGKDSEVPTD
;
A
#
# COMPACT_ATOMS: atom_id res chain seq x y z
N MET A 1 -0.16 6.25 20.39
CA MET A 1 -1.37 7.05 20.65
C MET A 1 -2.51 6.24 21.26
N GLY A 2 -2.37 4.92 21.46
CA GLY A 2 -3.40 4.08 22.11
C GLY A 2 -3.72 4.39 23.57
N LEU A 3 -2.92 5.21 24.27
CA LEU A 3 -3.27 5.73 25.60
C LEU A 3 -4.30 6.86 25.56
N ILE A 4 -4.23 7.78 24.57
CA ILE A 4 -5.11 8.96 24.52
C ILE A 4 -6.45 8.65 23.84
N TYR A 5 -6.50 7.60 23.02
CA TYR A 5 -7.75 7.23 22.36
C TYR A 5 -8.79 6.71 23.36
N ASP A 6 -8.35 5.94 24.37
CA ASP A 6 -9.22 5.37 25.41
C ASP A 6 -9.47 6.35 26.58
N LEU A 7 -8.50 7.23 26.90
CA LEU A 7 -8.59 8.20 28.03
C LEU A 7 -9.66 9.29 27.92
N VAL A 8 -10.27 9.49 26.74
CA VAL A 8 -11.00 10.73 26.43
C VAL A 8 -12.43 10.48 25.93
N LYS A 9 -12.89 9.22 25.93
CA LYS A 9 -14.19 8.88 25.32
C LYS A 9 -15.40 9.26 26.20
N ASP A 10 -15.25 9.24 27.53
CA ASP A 10 -16.44 9.23 28.42
C ASP A 10 -16.68 10.48 29.28
N LYS A 11 -16.02 11.63 29.04
CA LYS A 11 -16.39 12.89 29.72
C LYS A 11 -16.56 14.09 28.78
N PRO A 12 -17.77 14.67 28.67
CA PRO A 12 -18.08 15.74 27.71
C PRO A 12 -17.30 17.04 27.96
N VAL A 13 -16.73 17.23 29.16
CA VAL A 13 -15.97 18.44 29.53
C VAL A 13 -14.61 18.54 28.82
N PHE A 14 -14.04 17.44 28.30
CA PHE A 14 -12.68 17.42 27.73
C PHE A 14 -12.59 17.32 26.20
N ALA A 15 -13.71 17.18 25.48
CA ALA A 15 -13.71 17.19 24.01
C ALA A 15 -13.16 18.53 23.44
N LYS A 16 -13.37 19.63 24.17
CA LYS A 16 -12.86 20.97 23.84
C LYS A 16 -11.37 21.15 24.16
N ALA A 17 -10.83 20.42 25.14
CA ALA A 17 -9.40 20.38 25.46
C ALA A 17 -8.60 19.51 24.47
N ARG A 18 -9.27 18.58 23.78
CA ARG A 18 -8.69 17.64 22.80
C ARG A 18 -8.11 18.34 21.57
N SER A 19 -8.80 19.35 21.04
CA SER A 19 -8.29 20.16 19.91
C SER A 19 -7.12 21.06 20.33
N VAL A 20 -7.15 21.55 21.57
CA VAL A 20 -6.10 22.40 22.15
C VAL A 20 -4.81 21.61 22.35
N ILE A 21 -4.87 20.40 22.92
CA ILE A 21 -3.68 19.56 23.14
C ILE A 21 -3.07 19.06 21.83
N HIS A 22 -3.88 18.76 20.81
CA HIS A 22 -3.38 18.34 19.49
C HIS A 22 -2.72 19.48 18.70
N GLY A 23 -3.03 20.74 19.02
CA GLY A 23 -2.34 21.92 18.48
C GLY A 23 -1.00 22.24 19.18
N LEU A 24 -0.72 21.63 20.33
CA LEU A 24 0.52 21.90 21.08
C LEU A 24 1.74 21.21 20.45
N PRO A 25 2.93 21.84 20.51
CA PRO A 25 4.19 21.19 20.15
C PRO A 25 4.40 19.89 20.93
N TYR A 26 5.03 18.90 20.28
CA TYR A 26 5.27 17.55 20.83
C TYR A 26 5.89 17.54 22.23
N LEU A 27 6.82 18.46 22.51
CA LEU A 27 7.48 18.59 23.82
C LEU A 27 6.51 18.98 24.94
N MET A 28 5.54 19.86 24.64
CA MET A 28 4.50 20.25 25.62
C MET A 28 3.51 19.13 25.87
N GLN A 29 3.16 18.35 24.84
CA GLN A 29 2.35 17.13 25.02
C GLN A 29 3.05 16.09 25.90
N LYS A 30 4.39 15.98 25.80
CA LYS A 30 5.19 15.07 26.63
C LYS A 30 5.25 15.56 28.08
N ALA A 31 5.49 16.84 28.31
CA ALA A 31 5.50 17.44 29.66
C ALA A 31 4.14 17.28 30.36
N LEU A 32 3.03 17.53 29.65
CA LEU A 32 1.68 17.36 30.18
C LEU A 32 1.39 15.91 30.59
N LYS A 33 1.88 14.92 29.85
CA LYS A 33 1.72 13.50 30.20
C LYS A 33 2.49 13.10 31.46
N VAL A 34 3.68 13.63 31.64
CA VAL A 34 4.47 13.39 32.87
C VAL A 34 3.76 14.00 34.09
N MET A 35 3.14 15.16 33.93
CA MET A 35 2.34 15.79 34.99
C MET A 35 1.04 15.02 35.30
N LEU A 36 0.36 14.46 34.30
CA LEU A 36 -0.89 13.72 34.49
C LEU A 36 -0.69 12.31 35.05
N PHE A 37 0.45 11.66 34.77
CA PHE A 37 0.73 10.27 35.16
C PHE A 37 2.12 10.09 35.80
N PRO A 38 2.44 10.82 36.87
CA PRO A 38 3.80 10.88 37.42
C PRO A 38 4.31 9.52 37.90
N SER A 39 3.45 8.69 38.50
CA SER A 39 3.83 7.36 39.00
C SER A 39 4.20 6.39 37.87
N HIS A 40 3.48 6.41 36.75
CA HIS A 40 3.77 5.59 35.57
C HIS A 40 5.11 5.95 34.93
N TYR A 41 5.38 7.25 34.73
CA TYR A 41 6.65 7.71 34.16
C TYR A 41 7.82 7.54 35.14
N PHE A 42 7.59 7.66 36.44
CA PHE A 42 8.59 7.37 37.47
C PHE A 42 8.96 5.88 37.48
N MET A 43 7.99 4.97 37.40
CA MET A 43 8.23 3.53 37.29
C MET A 43 9.06 3.20 36.03
N ILE A 44 8.69 3.76 34.88
CA ILE A 44 9.45 3.63 33.64
C ILE A 44 10.90 4.08 33.83
N ALA A 45 11.10 5.28 34.38
CA ALA A 45 12.44 5.84 34.57
C ALA A 45 13.27 4.98 35.54
N LYS A 46 12.66 4.51 36.64
CA LYS A 46 13.30 3.62 37.61
C LYS A 46 13.74 2.30 36.96
N ASN A 47 12.86 1.66 36.19
CA ASN A 47 13.16 0.41 35.50
C ASN A 47 14.26 0.62 34.44
N ASP A 48 14.22 1.70 33.68
CA ASP A 48 15.22 2.01 32.65
C ASP A 48 16.60 2.32 33.27
N ILE A 49 16.63 3.02 34.40
CA ILE A 49 17.87 3.27 35.15
C ILE A 49 18.43 1.95 35.70
N ASN A 50 17.60 1.12 36.32
CA ASN A 50 18.05 -0.17 36.85
C ASN A 50 18.61 -1.06 35.73
N ALA A 51 17.94 -1.11 34.58
CA ALA A 51 18.41 -1.87 33.43
C ALA A 51 19.72 -1.29 32.84
N TYR A 52 19.86 0.04 32.80
CA TYR A 52 21.11 0.70 32.42
C TYR A 52 22.26 0.41 33.39
N LEU A 53 21.96 0.22 34.68
CA LEU A 53 22.92 -0.18 35.71
C LEU A 53 23.23 -1.69 35.70
N GLY A 54 22.69 -2.45 34.74
CA GLY A 54 22.98 -3.87 34.57
C GLY A 54 22.10 -4.82 35.39
N HIS A 55 21.00 -4.34 35.99
CA HIS A 55 20.04 -5.24 36.63
C HIS A 55 19.19 -5.96 35.58
N GLU A 56 19.27 -7.29 35.56
CA GLU A 56 18.47 -8.14 34.66
C GLU A 56 17.08 -8.44 35.26
N ALA A 57 16.03 -8.29 34.46
CA ALA A 57 14.66 -8.58 34.85
C ALA A 57 14.13 -9.90 34.28
N GLY A 58 14.82 -10.47 33.29
CA GLY A 58 14.53 -11.80 32.73
C GLY A 58 15.40 -12.08 31.49
N GLY A 59 15.25 -13.26 30.91
CA GLY A 59 16.07 -13.73 29.78
C GLY A 59 15.84 -12.98 28.46
N SER A 60 14.76 -12.19 28.34
CA SER A 60 14.44 -11.43 27.12
C SER A 60 14.16 -9.96 27.44
N HIS A 61 14.86 -9.02 26.80
CA HIS A 61 14.59 -7.58 26.99
C HIS A 61 13.18 -7.14 26.54
N VAL A 62 12.51 -7.94 25.70
CA VAL A 62 11.17 -7.64 25.19
C VAL A 62 10.22 -8.80 25.45
N ILE A 63 9.13 -8.51 26.17
CA ILE A 63 7.93 -9.36 26.22
C ILE A 63 6.99 -8.90 25.11
N PHE A 64 6.94 -9.64 24.02
CA PHE A 64 6.11 -9.32 22.87
C PHE A 64 4.87 -10.22 22.81
N VAL A 65 3.70 -9.61 22.84
CA VAL A 65 2.40 -10.31 22.77
C VAL A 65 1.69 -9.94 21.48
N ALA A 66 1.44 -10.94 20.64
CA ALA A 66 0.55 -10.87 19.50
C ALA A 66 -0.73 -11.63 19.86
N GLY A 67 -1.88 -10.95 19.93
CA GLY A 67 -3.12 -11.66 20.18
C GLY A 67 -4.22 -11.25 19.23
N PHE A 68 -5.06 -12.18 18.80
CA PHE A 68 -6.20 -11.84 17.97
C PHE A 68 -7.15 -10.91 18.76
N PRO A 69 -7.77 -9.89 18.14
CA PRO A 69 -8.76 -9.06 18.83
C PRO A 69 -9.80 -9.92 19.57
N LYS A 70 -10.11 -9.56 20.83
CA LYS A 70 -11.08 -10.27 21.69
C LYS A 70 -10.68 -11.67 22.17
N SER A 71 -9.43 -12.10 21.97
CA SER A 71 -8.86 -13.35 22.52
C SER A 71 -8.41 -13.28 24.00
N GLY A 72 -8.82 -12.25 24.75
CA GLY A 72 -8.40 -12.09 26.15
C GLY A 72 -7.04 -11.40 26.35
N THR A 73 -6.50 -10.74 25.32
CA THR A 73 -5.22 -10.01 25.37
C THR A 73 -5.12 -8.96 26.47
N THR A 74 -6.24 -8.39 26.93
CA THR A 74 -6.24 -7.41 28.03
C THR A 74 -5.83 -8.04 29.36
N TRP A 75 -6.19 -9.30 29.61
CA TRP A 75 -5.82 -10.00 30.84
C TRP A 75 -4.30 -10.24 30.89
N VAL A 76 -3.75 -10.68 29.76
CA VAL A 76 -2.29 -10.83 29.58
C VAL A 76 -1.57 -9.49 29.63
N GLU A 77 -2.10 -8.43 29.00
CA GLU A 77 -1.54 -7.08 29.09
C GLU A 77 -1.46 -6.58 30.54
N ASN A 78 -2.51 -6.83 31.33
CA ASN A 78 -2.53 -6.47 32.75
C ASN A 78 -1.49 -7.26 33.56
N PHE A 79 -1.23 -8.52 33.21
CA PHE A 79 -0.17 -9.32 33.83
C PHE A 79 1.22 -8.81 33.45
N ILE A 80 1.55 -8.76 32.15
CA ILE A 80 2.90 -8.41 31.68
C ILE A 80 3.32 -6.97 32.00
N SER A 81 2.36 -6.06 32.19
CA SER A 81 2.62 -4.66 32.57
C SER A 81 3.00 -4.48 34.04
N ARG A 82 2.78 -5.50 34.86
CA ARG A 82 3.07 -5.51 36.30
C ARG A 82 4.25 -6.41 36.67
N ILE A 83 4.84 -7.10 35.69
CA ILE A 83 6.05 -7.89 35.92
C ILE A 83 7.16 -6.94 36.39
N PRO A 84 7.77 -7.19 37.57
CA PRO A 84 8.86 -6.37 38.08
C PRO A 84 9.99 -6.21 37.04
N GLY A 85 10.49 -4.98 36.88
CA GLY A 85 11.56 -4.65 35.94
C GLY A 85 11.11 -4.39 34.50
N TYR A 86 9.96 -4.90 34.05
CA TYR A 86 9.43 -4.60 32.72
C TYR A 86 8.54 -3.37 32.70
N SER A 87 8.61 -2.61 31.62
CA SER A 87 7.80 -1.41 31.41
C SER A 87 6.91 -1.55 30.20
N PRO A 88 5.58 -1.31 30.29
CA PRO A 88 4.72 -1.35 29.11
C PRO A 88 5.04 -0.18 28.17
N ARG A 89 5.19 -0.47 26.88
CA ARG A 89 5.60 0.49 25.85
C ARG A 89 4.57 0.60 24.74
N VAL A 90 4.64 1.71 24.02
CA VAL A 90 3.83 1.96 22.83
C VAL A 90 4.73 1.92 21.61
N LEU A 91 4.31 1.19 20.58
CA LEU A 91 5.02 1.15 19.31
C LEU A 91 5.15 2.56 18.71
N ALA A 92 6.35 2.87 18.23
CA ALA A 92 6.64 4.08 17.49
C ALA A 92 6.21 3.96 16.02
N GLY A 93 6.21 5.08 15.31
CA GLY A 93 5.82 5.13 13.90
C GLY A 93 4.33 5.41 13.66
N SER A 94 3.91 5.19 12.41
CA SER A 94 2.56 5.53 11.93
C SER A 94 1.49 4.73 12.67
N GLN A 95 0.53 5.44 13.26
CA GLN A 95 -0.60 4.80 13.93
C GLN A 95 -1.53 4.10 12.95
N GLU A 96 -1.61 4.57 11.70
CA GLU A 96 -2.39 3.89 10.65
C GLU A 96 -1.78 2.53 10.28
N VAL A 97 -0.44 2.45 10.21
CA VAL A 97 0.25 1.17 9.96
C VAL A 97 -0.03 0.18 11.09
N ILE A 98 0.05 0.63 12.35
CA ILE A 98 -0.25 -0.20 13.53
C ILE A 98 -1.73 -0.61 13.57
N ARG A 99 -2.65 0.29 13.20
CA ARG A 99 -4.10 0.02 13.09
C ARG A 99 -4.41 -1.05 12.06
N LEU A 100 -3.65 -1.10 10.96
CA LEU A 100 -3.72 -2.13 9.93
C LEU A 100 -2.96 -3.42 10.30
N HIS A 101 -2.67 -3.64 11.59
CA HIS A 101 -1.99 -4.83 12.10
C HIS A 101 -0.57 -5.04 11.52
N ARG A 102 0.12 -3.97 11.14
CA ARG A 102 1.52 -3.99 10.64
C ARG A 102 2.48 -3.32 11.63
N LEU A 103 3.76 -3.72 11.57
CA LEU A 103 4.85 -3.15 12.35
C LEU A 103 5.65 -2.15 11.49
N PRO A 104 5.69 -0.86 11.85
CA PRO A 104 6.66 0.07 11.28
C PRO A 104 8.10 -0.39 11.55
N ALA A 105 9.03 -0.17 10.62
CA ALA A 105 10.45 -0.49 10.84
C ALA A 105 11.06 0.21 12.08
N CYS A 106 10.52 1.38 12.43
CA CYS A 106 10.93 2.14 13.61
C CYS A 106 10.17 1.81 14.90
N ALA A 107 9.32 0.77 14.90
CA ALA A 107 8.36 0.48 15.98
C ALA A 107 8.98 0.42 17.39
N PHE A 108 10.25 0.05 17.49
CA PHE A 108 10.97 -0.14 18.75
C PHE A 108 12.06 0.93 19.01
N ASP A 109 12.28 1.87 18.08
CA ASP A 109 13.44 2.79 18.12
C ASP A 109 13.38 3.87 19.21
N ARG A 110 12.23 4.01 19.88
CA ARG A 110 12.02 5.00 20.94
C ARG A 110 12.45 4.53 22.32
N VAL A 111 12.91 3.29 22.45
CA VAL A 111 13.25 2.67 23.72
C VAL A 111 14.70 2.19 23.65
N SER A 112 15.43 2.34 24.74
CA SER A 112 16.82 1.88 24.83
C SER A 112 16.89 0.37 24.65
N ARG A 113 17.95 -0.12 23.99
CA ARG A 113 18.18 -1.56 23.79
C ARG A 113 18.40 -2.33 25.09
N CYS A 114 18.87 -1.65 26.14
CA CYS A 114 19.04 -2.28 27.46
C CYS A 114 17.74 -2.30 28.29
N ALA A 115 16.68 -1.60 27.88
CA ALA A 115 15.47 -1.45 28.70
C ALA A 115 14.51 -2.65 28.54
N TYR A 116 14.08 -3.20 29.67
CA TYR A 116 13.08 -4.26 29.72
C TYR A 116 11.68 -3.72 29.44
N SER A 117 11.05 -4.21 28.37
CA SER A 117 9.84 -3.64 27.81
C SER A 117 8.78 -4.68 27.49
N SER A 118 7.50 -4.35 27.69
CA SER A 118 6.38 -5.19 27.27
C SER A 118 5.52 -4.49 26.22
N TYR A 119 5.13 -5.24 25.19
CA TYR A 119 4.29 -4.77 24.10
C TYR A 119 3.14 -5.75 23.88
N LYS A 120 1.91 -5.24 23.86
CA LYS A 120 0.74 -5.98 23.38
C LYS A 120 0.27 -5.40 22.07
N THR A 121 0.05 -6.27 21.09
CA THR A 121 -0.32 -5.91 19.73
C THR A 121 -1.33 -6.90 19.16
N HIS A 122 -1.89 -6.56 18.00
CA HIS A 122 -2.75 -7.44 17.22
C HIS A 122 -2.13 -7.75 15.85
N ILE A 123 -0.81 -7.62 15.70
CA ILE A 123 -0.15 -7.67 14.39
C ILE A 123 -0.35 -9.02 13.68
N THR A 124 -0.35 -9.00 12.35
CA THR A 124 -0.39 -10.23 11.54
C THR A 124 0.99 -10.88 11.48
N PRO A 125 1.09 -12.20 11.25
CA PRO A 125 2.35 -12.90 11.03
C PRO A 125 2.85 -12.71 9.59
N SER A 126 2.77 -11.49 9.04
CA SER A 126 3.29 -11.22 7.70
C SER A 126 4.82 -11.22 7.70
N ARG A 127 5.43 -11.56 6.57
CA ARG A 127 6.90 -11.60 6.45
C ARG A 127 7.55 -10.29 6.90
N GLU A 128 6.94 -9.16 6.56
CA GLU A 128 7.45 -7.83 6.94
C GLU A 128 7.42 -7.61 8.45
N ASN A 129 6.35 -8.05 9.13
CA ASN A 129 6.26 -7.96 10.58
C ASN A 129 7.29 -8.86 11.25
N ILE A 130 7.42 -10.10 10.78
CA ILE A 130 8.42 -11.07 11.25
C ILE A 130 9.84 -10.53 11.05
N ASP A 131 10.15 -9.99 9.88
CA ASP A 131 11.45 -9.37 9.59
C ASP A 131 11.75 -8.21 10.54
N VAL A 132 10.75 -7.39 10.90
CA VAL A 132 10.93 -6.31 11.89
C VAL A 132 11.22 -6.87 13.27
N LEU A 133 10.53 -7.93 13.71
CA LEU A 133 10.80 -8.57 15.00
C LEU A 133 12.24 -9.12 15.03
N VAL A 134 12.64 -9.90 14.02
CA VAL A 134 13.99 -10.48 13.91
C VAL A 134 15.06 -9.40 13.89
N LYS A 135 14.91 -8.37 13.04
CA LYS A 135 15.88 -7.26 12.94
C LYS A 135 16.04 -6.48 14.25
N LYS A 136 15.04 -6.54 15.14
CA LYS A 136 15.04 -5.86 16.43
C LYS A 136 15.41 -6.79 17.59
N GLY A 137 15.82 -8.03 17.29
CA GLY A 137 16.19 -9.02 18.28
C GLY A 137 15.00 -9.49 19.13
N ILE A 138 13.80 -9.45 18.57
CA ILE A 138 12.60 -10.00 19.19
C ILE A 138 12.39 -11.38 18.58
N ASP A 139 12.90 -12.39 19.29
CA ASP A 139 12.92 -13.79 18.91
C ASP A 139 11.89 -14.63 19.68
N LYS A 140 11.22 -14.06 20.69
CA LYS A 140 10.14 -14.71 21.45
C LYS A 140 8.83 -13.97 21.33
N VAL A 141 7.78 -14.69 20.91
CA VAL A 141 6.43 -14.14 20.75
C VAL A 141 5.40 -14.98 21.50
N LEU A 142 4.64 -14.33 22.39
CA LEU A 142 3.44 -14.91 22.97
C LEU A 142 2.25 -14.69 22.03
N VAL A 143 1.67 -15.78 21.52
CA VAL A 143 0.54 -15.75 20.59
C VAL A 143 -0.76 -16.13 21.30
N MET A 144 -1.67 -15.16 21.47
CA MET A 144 -2.97 -15.37 22.11
C MET A 144 -4.09 -15.58 21.07
N TYR A 145 -4.82 -16.68 21.21
CA TYR A 145 -5.99 -17.00 20.38
C TYR A 145 -7.12 -17.59 21.24
N ARG A 146 -8.32 -17.68 20.66
CA ARG A 146 -9.56 -18.05 21.34
C ARG A 146 -10.53 -18.70 20.35
N ASP A 147 -11.52 -19.48 20.81
CA ASP A 147 -12.60 -19.98 19.95
C ASP A 147 -13.20 -18.83 19.10
N PRO A 148 -13.10 -18.89 17.75
CA PRO A 148 -13.55 -17.80 16.89
C PRO A 148 -15.05 -17.52 17.02
N ARG A 149 -15.85 -18.51 17.45
CA ARG A 149 -17.29 -18.34 17.66
C ARG A 149 -17.58 -17.40 18.83
N ASP A 150 -16.82 -17.53 19.92
CA ASP A 150 -16.91 -16.60 21.05
C ASP A 150 -16.30 -15.23 20.72
N ILE A 151 -15.32 -15.17 19.82
CA ILE A 151 -14.75 -13.90 19.34
C ILE A 151 -15.80 -13.09 18.59
N ILE A 152 -16.61 -13.72 17.73
CA ILE A 152 -17.70 -13.08 16.98
C ILE A 152 -18.70 -12.41 17.95
N VAL A 153 -19.14 -13.15 18.97
CA VAL A 153 -20.05 -12.63 20.00
C VAL A 153 -19.38 -11.53 20.81
N SER A 154 -18.11 -11.73 21.21
CA SER A 154 -17.39 -10.73 21.98
C SER A 154 -17.15 -9.44 21.20
N ASN A 155 -16.98 -9.53 19.88
CA ASN A 155 -16.84 -8.38 19.01
C ASN A 155 -18.16 -7.64 18.85
N TYR A 156 -19.28 -8.36 18.70
CA TYR A 156 -20.62 -7.76 18.68
C TYR A 156 -20.85 -6.81 19.86
N TYR A 157 -20.67 -7.31 21.08
CA TYR A 157 -20.83 -6.48 22.27
C TYR A 157 -19.77 -5.38 22.41
N HIS A 158 -18.56 -5.61 21.89
CA HIS A 158 -17.53 -4.58 21.91
C HIS A 158 -17.90 -3.40 21.03
N VAL A 159 -18.37 -3.67 19.81
CA VAL A 159 -18.80 -2.63 18.86
C VAL A 159 -20.01 -1.85 19.39
N LEU A 160 -20.96 -2.54 20.04
CA LEU A 160 -22.09 -1.89 20.72
C LEU A 160 -21.67 -0.91 21.82
N GLN A 161 -20.69 -1.30 22.64
CA GLN A 161 -20.21 -0.45 23.74
C GLN A 161 -19.30 0.67 23.23
N SER A 162 -18.41 0.34 22.32
CA SER A 162 -17.36 1.21 21.85
C SER A 162 -16.90 0.71 20.48
N ASN A 163 -17.55 1.20 19.43
CA ASN A 163 -17.15 0.89 18.06
C ASN A 163 -15.70 1.36 17.82
N PRO A 164 -14.75 0.44 17.56
CA PRO A 164 -13.35 0.78 17.33
C PRO A 164 -13.12 1.26 15.89
N TRP A 165 -14.08 0.99 14.99
CA TRP A 165 -14.03 1.40 13.60
C TRP A 165 -14.48 2.84 13.47
N ARG A 166 -13.81 3.57 12.61
CA ARG A 166 -14.20 4.92 12.24
C ARG A 166 -15.39 4.81 11.30
N THR A 167 -16.27 5.82 11.28
CA THR A 167 -17.41 5.85 10.38
C THR A 167 -17.03 5.79 8.89
N ASP A 168 -15.77 6.07 8.56
CA ASP A 168 -15.18 5.96 7.22
C ASP A 168 -14.47 4.62 6.94
N ASP A 169 -14.50 3.64 7.85
CA ASP A 169 -13.95 2.31 7.62
C ASP A 169 -14.96 1.41 6.88
N PRO A 170 -14.54 0.61 5.88
CA PRO A 170 -15.44 -0.29 5.13
C PRO A 170 -16.18 -1.32 5.99
N TRP A 171 -15.63 -1.63 7.16
CA TRP A 171 -16.18 -2.58 8.13
C TRP A 171 -16.92 -1.88 9.28
N TYR A 172 -17.19 -0.58 9.15
CA TYR A 172 -18.01 0.14 10.10
C TYR A 172 -19.48 -0.23 9.91
N ALA A 173 -20.10 -0.66 11.00
CA ALA A 173 -21.53 -0.80 11.11
C ALA A 173 -21.96 -0.29 12.48
N ASP A 174 -23.09 0.42 12.52
CA ASP A 174 -23.67 0.90 13.78
C ASP A 174 -24.63 -0.16 14.34
N TYR A 175 -24.12 -0.97 15.26
CA TYR A 175 -24.90 -2.03 15.89
C TYR A 175 -26.03 -1.52 16.78
N THR A 176 -26.08 -0.23 17.11
CA THR A 176 -27.18 0.35 17.91
C THR A 176 -28.48 0.51 17.13
N VAL A 177 -28.39 0.54 15.79
CA VAL A 177 -29.55 0.67 14.88
C VAL A 177 -29.84 -0.60 14.09
N MET A 178 -28.98 -1.62 14.19
CA MET A 178 -29.16 -2.92 13.54
C MET A 178 -29.94 -3.89 14.43
N SER A 179 -30.61 -4.86 13.81
CA SER A 179 -31.10 -6.02 14.55
C SER A 179 -29.90 -6.78 15.15
N LYS A 180 -30.10 -7.45 16.29
CA LYS A 180 -29.05 -8.26 16.91
C LYS A 180 -28.53 -9.34 15.97
N GLU A 181 -29.44 -9.93 15.19
CA GLU A 181 -29.14 -10.97 14.21
C GLU A 181 -28.22 -10.45 13.09
N ASP A 182 -28.58 -9.33 12.46
CA ASP A 182 -27.77 -8.71 11.39
C ASP A 182 -26.41 -8.24 11.90
N ALA A 183 -26.36 -7.67 13.11
CA ALA A 183 -25.13 -7.20 13.72
C ALA A 183 -24.19 -8.37 14.08
N LEU A 184 -24.73 -9.51 14.50
CA LEU A 184 -23.94 -10.73 14.72
C LEU A 184 -23.47 -11.33 13.38
N SER A 185 -24.29 -11.30 12.34
CA SER A 185 -23.91 -11.73 10.98
C SER A 185 -22.80 -10.85 10.40
N HIS A 186 -22.87 -9.52 10.57
CA HIS A 186 -21.79 -8.61 10.20
C HIS A 186 -20.50 -8.87 11.02
N SER A 187 -20.64 -9.10 12.33
CA SER A 187 -19.52 -9.47 13.20
C SER A 187 -18.85 -10.78 12.75
N LEU A 188 -19.65 -11.76 12.32
CA LEU A 188 -19.20 -13.03 11.77
C LEU A 188 -18.38 -12.81 10.51
N ASP A 189 -18.91 -12.09 9.52
CA ASP A 189 -18.22 -11.87 8.25
C ASP A 189 -16.87 -11.16 8.43
N LEU A 190 -16.83 -10.16 9.33
CA LEU A 190 -15.60 -9.46 9.69
C LEU A 190 -14.58 -10.38 10.37
N MET A 191 -15.00 -11.14 11.39
CA MET A 191 -14.07 -11.90 12.23
C MET A 191 -13.59 -13.18 11.56
N VAL A 192 -14.46 -13.90 10.84
CA VAL A 192 -14.09 -15.15 10.16
C VAL A 192 -13.02 -14.90 9.10
N GLY A 193 -13.18 -13.86 8.27
CA GLY A 193 -12.22 -13.55 7.20
C GLY A 193 -10.82 -13.17 7.72
N LEU A 194 -10.75 -12.60 8.92
CA LEU A 194 -9.47 -12.19 9.53
C LEU A 194 -8.85 -13.29 10.40
N TYR A 195 -9.66 -14.12 11.05
CA TYR A 195 -9.19 -15.07 12.07
C TYR A 195 -8.37 -16.21 11.48
N ASP A 196 -8.84 -16.84 10.40
CA ASP A 196 -8.19 -18.01 9.79
C ASP A 196 -6.75 -17.69 9.37
N SER A 197 -6.58 -16.68 8.51
CA SER A 197 -5.26 -16.24 8.05
C SER A 197 -4.32 -15.81 9.19
N TRP A 198 -4.88 -15.24 10.27
CA TRP A 198 -4.10 -14.79 11.41
C TRP A 198 -3.58 -15.97 12.25
N VAL A 199 -4.46 -16.90 12.64
CA VAL A 199 -4.08 -18.02 13.53
C VAL A 199 -3.22 -19.04 12.80
N THR A 200 -3.54 -19.35 11.54
CA THR A 200 -2.75 -20.29 10.71
C THR A 200 -1.36 -19.72 10.43
N GLY A 201 -1.25 -18.41 10.16
CA GLY A 201 0.03 -17.77 9.96
C GLY A 201 0.92 -17.81 11.20
N TRP A 202 0.37 -17.55 12.40
CA TRP A 202 1.16 -17.61 13.64
C TRP A 202 1.54 -19.04 14.01
N ARG A 203 0.65 -20.02 13.76
CA ARG A 203 1.00 -21.44 13.91
C ARG A 203 2.13 -21.85 12.97
N ARG A 204 2.12 -21.38 11.73
CA ARG A 204 3.20 -21.61 10.77
C ARG A 204 4.52 -21.03 11.28
N VAL A 205 4.51 -19.79 11.76
CA VAL A 205 5.71 -19.17 12.37
C VAL A 205 6.21 -20.00 13.54
N ALA A 206 5.32 -20.46 14.42
CA ALA A 206 5.66 -21.30 15.57
C ALA A 206 6.29 -22.66 15.18
N GLN A 207 5.92 -23.21 14.03
CA GLN A 207 6.37 -24.53 13.57
C GLN A 207 7.62 -24.47 12.69
N GLU A 208 7.74 -23.44 11.86
CA GLU A 208 8.67 -23.42 10.72
C GLU A 208 9.74 -22.32 10.82
N HIS A 209 9.54 -21.27 11.61
CA HIS A 209 10.44 -20.11 11.57
C HIS A 209 11.69 -20.32 12.45
N PRO A 210 12.90 -20.30 11.88
CA PRO A 210 14.12 -20.71 12.60
C PRO A 210 14.60 -19.70 13.65
N ALA A 211 14.12 -18.46 13.61
CA ALA A 211 14.59 -17.36 14.46
C ALA A 211 13.51 -16.77 15.36
N ILE A 212 12.29 -17.31 15.36
CA ILE A 212 11.22 -16.87 16.27
C ILE A 212 10.61 -18.08 16.94
N ASP A 213 10.76 -18.13 18.25
CA ASP A 213 10.07 -19.05 19.13
C ASP A 213 8.70 -18.46 19.53
N CYS A 214 7.66 -19.28 19.48
CA CYS A 214 6.29 -18.85 19.76
C CYS A 214 5.66 -19.69 20.86
N LEU A 215 5.17 -19.02 21.91
CA LEU A 215 4.30 -19.65 22.89
C LEU A 215 2.83 -19.43 22.49
N MET A 216 2.18 -20.50 22.01
CA MET A 216 0.77 -20.48 21.63
C MET A 216 -0.13 -20.67 22.87
N VAL A 217 -0.97 -19.68 23.18
CA VAL A 217 -1.86 -19.72 24.35
C VAL A 217 -3.33 -19.54 23.95
N GLN A 218 -4.14 -20.50 24.35
CA GLN A 218 -5.60 -20.46 24.23
C GLN A 218 -6.21 -19.69 25.40
N TYR A 219 -7.20 -18.85 25.11
CA TYR A 219 -7.97 -18.14 26.13
C TYR A 219 -8.64 -19.10 27.12
N GLU A 220 -9.14 -20.22 26.62
CA GLU A 220 -9.80 -21.27 27.38
C GLU A 220 -8.86 -21.86 28.44
N SER A 221 -7.63 -22.20 28.06
CA SER A 221 -6.60 -22.70 28.99
C SER A 221 -6.21 -21.64 30.02
N LEU A 222 -6.06 -20.37 29.60
CA LEU A 222 -5.79 -19.26 30.51
C LEU A 222 -6.91 -19.08 31.55
N ARG A 223 -8.15 -19.30 31.15
CA ARG A 223 -9.32 -19.22 32.04
C ARG A 223 -9.42 -20.41 32.97
N GLU A 224 -9.12 -21.61 32.49
CA GLU A 224 -9.19 -22.85 33.26
C GLU A 224 -8.10 -22.91 34.33
N ASN A 225 -6.87 -22.57 33.96
CA ASN A 225 -5.72 -22.60 34.88
C ASN A 225 -4.79 -21.39 34.66
N PRO A 226 -5.19 -20.19 35.14
CA PRO A 226 -4.42 -18.97 34.95
C PRO A 226 -3.04 -19.04 35.60
N GLU A 227 -2.93 -19.69 36.76
CA GLU A 227 -1.64 -19.84 37.47
C GLU A 227 -0.63 -20.59 36.61
N LYS A 228 -1.02 -21.75 36.05
CA LYS A 228 -0.16 -22.51 35.15
C LYS A 228 0.23 -21.69 33.91
N VAL A 229 -0.74 -21.09 33.22
CA VAL A 229 -0.47 -20.38 31.96
C VAL A 229 0.43 -19.16 32.19
N PHE A 230 0.21 -18.39 33.26
CA PHE A 230 1.08 -17.28 33.59
C PHE A 230 2.47 -17.72 34.03
N SER A 231 2.58 -18.85 34.74
CA SER A 231 3.88 -19.47 35.03
C SER A 231 4.61 -19.87 33.75
N ASP A 232 3.92 -20.49 32.79
CA ASP A 232 4.49 -20.87 31.49
C ASP A 232 4.96 -19.63 30.69
N ILE A 233 4.21 -18.52 30.74
CA ILE A 233 4.61 -17.25 30.11
C ILE A 233 5.89 -16.69 30.74
N LEU A 234 5.99 -16.69 32.09
CA LEU A 234 7.19 -16.22 32.77
C LEU A 234 8.41 -17.08 32.43
N ALA A 235 8.24 -18.40 32.46
CA ALA A 235 9.30 -19.34 32.08
C ALA A 235 9.75 -19.14 30.63
N PHE A 236 8.80 -18.94 29.71
CA PHE A 236 9.09 -18.70 28.29
C PHE A 236 9.98 -17.45 28.07
N PHE A 237 9.70 -16.36 28.78
CA PHE A 237 10.52 -15.14 28.71
C PHE A 237 11.72 -15.14 29.69
N GLY A 238 11.95 -16.25 30.41
CA GLY A 238 13.05 -16.39 31.37
C GLY A 238 12.95 -15.42 32.53
N VAL A 239 11.74 -15.13 33.02
CA VAL A 239 11.51 -14.24 34.16
C VAL A 239 11.41 -15.08 35.44
N GLU A 240 12.35 -14.85 36.35
CA GLU A 240 12.36 -15.50 37.66
C GLU A 240 11.75 -14.58 38.73
N MET A 241 10.89 -15.13 39.58
CA MET A 241 10.36 -14.43 40.74
C MET A 241 9.96 -15.43 41.84
N THR A 242 9.90 -14.96 43.08
CA THR A 242 9.49 -15.81 44.21
C THR A 242 8.01 -16.17 44.09
N HIS A 243 7.62 -17.31 44.68
CA HIS A 243 6.22 -17.73 44.72
C HIS A 243 5.30 -16.66 45.34
N SER A 244 5.76 -15.95 46.39
CA SER A 244 4.99 -14.86 46.99
C SER A 244 4.76 -13.70 46.01
N THR A 245 5.81 -13.25 45.31
CA THR A 245 5.69 -12.18 44.31
C THR A 245 4.82 -12.59 43.13
N PHE A 246 4.89 -13.85 42.70
CA PHE A 246 4.02 -14.38 41.66
C PHE A 246 2.55 -14.41 42.10
N GLN A 247 2.26 -14.87 43.32
CA GLN A 247 0.90 -14.88 43.87
C GLN A 247 0.34 -13.47 44.04
N ASP A 248 1.14 -12.51 44.53
CA ASP A 248 0.75 -11.10 44.62
C ASP A 248 0.43 -10.51 43.24
N LEU A 249 1.27 -10.82 42.24
CA LEU A 249 1.07 -10.40 40.86
C LEU A 249 -0.22 -11.00 40.28
N LEU A 250 -0.46 -12.30 40.46
CA LEU A 250 -1.69 -12.97 40.02
C LEU A 250 -2.94 -12.37 40.67
N GLN A 251 -2.91 -12.14 41.99
CA GLN A 251 -4.02 -11.51 42.71
C GLN A 251 -4.29 -10.08 42.20
N SER A 252 -3.24 -9.34 41.84
CA SER A 252 -3.37 -7.97 41.31
C SER A 252 -4.05 -7.89 39.93
N VAL A 253 -4.11 -9.01 39.19
CA VAL A 253 -4.74 -9.10 37.86
C VAL A 253 -6.01 -9.95 37.84
N ASP A 254 -6.35 -10.64 38.94
CA ASP A 254 -7.64 -11.30 39.09
C ASP A 254 -8.74 -10.23 39.21
N GLY A 255 -9.69 -10.27 38.27
CA GLY A 255 -10.80 -9.33 38.20
C GLY A 255 -11.79 -9.40 39.38
N ARG A 256 -11.56 -10.25 40.38
CA ARG A 256 -12.27 -10.24 41.67
C ARG A 256 -11.71 -9.21 42.67
N PHE A 257 -10.43 -8.84 42.58
CA PHE A 257 -9.76 -7.96 43.55
C PHE A 257 -9.36 -6.60 42.97
N ALA A 258 -9.30 -6.47 41.65
CA ALA A 258 -8.84 -5.23 41.02
C ALA A 258 -9.98 -4.22 40.75
N LYS A 259 -9.94 -3.07 41.45
CA LYS A 259 -10.65 -1.85 41.02
C LYS A 259 -9.92 -1.23 39.82
N PHE A 260 -10.17 -1.75 38.62
CA PHE A 260 -9.66 -1.12 37.40
C PHE A 260 -10.45 0.16 37.11
N GLN A 261 -9.89 1.32 37.41
CA GLN A 261 -10.37 2.60 36.90
C GLN A 261 -9.66 2.89 35.57
N ASP A 262 -10.44 3.13 34.52
CA ASP A 262 -9.90 3.41 33.20
C ASP A 262 -9.34 4.83 33.12
N PHE A 263 -8.03 4.93 33.30
CA PHE A 263 -7.24 6.14 33.04
C PHE A 263 -6.33 5.95 31.82
N GLY A 264 -6.65 5.03 30.90
CA GLY A 264 -5.91 4.78 29.66
C GLY A 264 -4.45 4.30 29.81
N GLU A 265 -3.92 4.14 31.02
CA GLU A 265 -2.62 3.52 31.29
C GLU A 265 -2.60 2.04 30.83
N PRO A 266 -1.58 1.60 30.06
CA PRO A 266 -1.39 0.18 29.78
C PRO A 266 -1.30 -0.59 31.10
N GLY A 267 -2.03 -1.69 31.19
CA GLY A 267 -2.09 -2.50 32.41
C GLY A 267 -3.16 -2.12 33.42
N LYS A 268 -3.95 -1.06 33.22
CA LYS A 268 -5.10 -0.72 34.10
C LYS A 268 -6.42 -0.68 33.34
N ARG A 269 -6.59 -1.61 32.40
CA ARG A 269 -7.75 -1.67 31.49
C ARG A 269 -8.72 -2.76 31.90
N SER A 270 -10.01 -2.48 31.78
CA SER A 270 -11.08 -3.48 31.88
C SER A 270 -11.91 -3.46 30.60
N THR A 271 -11.84 -4.54 29.83
CA THR A 271 -12.73 -4.81 28.68
C THR A 271 -13.69 -5.96 28.97
N ARG A 272 -13.81 -6.33 30.26
CA ARG A 272 -14.51 -7.52 30.73
C ARG A 272 -16.03 -7.29 30.70
N ARG A 273 -16.72 -8.03 29.83
CA ARG A 273 -18.19 -8.12 29.82
C ARG A 273 -18.71 -9.27 30.70
N LYS A 274 -18.39 -10.51 30.33
CA LYS A 274 -18.69 -11.74 31.12
C LYS A 274 -17.45 -12.60 31.33
N GLY A 275 -16.59 -12.72 30.31
CA GLY A 275 -15.34 -13.49 30.38
C GLY A 275 -15.56 -15.01 30.47
N ALA A 276 -16.66 -15.51 29.90
CA ALA A 276 -17.02 -16.93 29.80
C ALA A 276 -16.73 -17.48 28.40
N SER A 277 -16.52 -18.80 28.31
CA SER A 277 -16.38 -19.55 27.06
C SER A 277 -17.67 -20.31 26.72
N GLY A 278 -17.97 -20.49 25.44
CA GLY A 278 -19.15 -21.21 24.94
C GLY A 278 -20.43 -20.39 24.88
N GLU A 279 -20.36 -19.06 25.00
CA GLU A 279 -21.54 -18.19 24.97
C GLU A 279 -22.18 -18.16 23.57
N TRP A 280 -21.37 -18.36 22.54
CA TRP A 280 -21.82 -18.48 21.15
C TRP A 280 -22.94 -19.50 20.94
N LYS A 281 -23.03 -20.54 21.78
CA LYS A 281 -24.07 -21.58 21.67
C LYS A 281 -25.49 -21.01 21.84
N HIS A 282 -25.62 -19.96 22.64
CA HIS A 282 -26.89 -19.32 22.98
C HIS A 282 -27.10 -17.98 22.25
N GLU A 283 -26.02 -17.35 21.78
CA GLU A 283 -26.07 -16.04 21.13
C GLU A 283 -26.22 -16.14 19.60
N LEU A 284 -25.67 -17.17 18.98
CA LEU A 284 -25.74 -17.37 17.52
C LEU A 284 -26.95 -18.24 17.15
N ASN A 285 -27.63 -17.88 16.07
CA ASN A 285 -28.69 -18.71 15.48
C ASN A 285 -28.08 -19.88 14.68
N ASP A 286 -28.93 -20.80 14.19
CA ASP A 286 -28.44 -22.01 13.51
C ASP A 286 -27.84 -21.73 12.13
N GLU A 287 -28.35 -20.71 11.42
CA GLU A 287 -27.79 -20.27 10.14
C GLU A 287 -26.36 -19.73 10.30
N GLN A 288 -26.12 -18.88 11.30
CA GLN A 288 -24.81 -18.32 11.62
C GLN A 288 -23.83 -19.42 12.04
N LYS A 289 -24.28 -20.40 12.85
CA LYS A 289 -23.47 -21.57 13.21
C LYS A 289 -23.09 -22.38 11.98
N GLN A 290 -24.03 -22.62 11.07
CA GLN A 290 -23.77 -23.32 9.81
C GLN A 290 -22.74 -22.56 8.96
N ARG A 291 -22.91 -21.25 8.76
CA ARG A 291 -21.94 -20.39 8.03
C ARG A 291 -20.54 -20.43 8.63
N ILE A 292 -20.42 -20.47 9.96
CA ILE A 292 -19.13 -20.63 10.63
C ILE A 292 -18.54 -22.01 10.36
N ASN A 293 -19.33 -23.07 10.45
CA ASN A 293 -18.86 -24.43 10.18
C ASN A 293 -18.42 -24.62 8.73
N GLU A 294 -19.12 -24.03 7.77
CA GLU A 294 -18.74 -24.05 6.34
C GLU A 294 -17.39 -23.36 6.09
N ARG A 295 -17.10 -22.26 6.79
CA ARG A 295 -15.87 -21.48 6.58
C ARG A 295 -14.70 -21.89 7.45
N LEU A 296 -14.94 -22.27 8.71
CA LEU A 296 -13.92 -22.53 9.73
C LEU A 296 -13.95 -23.96 10.28
N GLY A 297 -14.87 -24.83 9.83
CA GLY A 297 -15.05 -26.19 10.36
C GLY A 297 -13.74 -27.00 10.46
N PRO A 298 -12.94 -27.12 9.39
CA PRO A 298 -11.65 -27.80 9.44
C PRO A 298 -10.69 -27.19 10.47
N LEU A 299 -10.62 -25.86 10.52
CA LEU A 299 -9.76 -25.12 11.45
C LEU A 299 -10.21 -25.30 12.90
N LEU A 300 -11.52 -25.36 13.18
CA LEU A 300 -12.07 -25.62 14.51
C LEU A 300 -11.64 -26.99 15.03
N VAL A 301 -11.61 -28.01 14.17
CA VAL A 301 -11.08 -29.34 14.51
C VAL A 301 -9.57 -29.27 14.76
N GLU A 302 -8.83 -28.58 13.88
CA GLU A 302 -7.37 -28.45 14.00
C GLU A 302 -6.93 -27.68 15.26
N LEU A 303 -7.75 -26.76 15.75
CA LEU A 303 -7.51 -26.00 16.98
C LEU A 303 -8.05 -26.71 18.24
N GLY A 304 -8.73 -27.85 18.08
CA GLY A 304 -9.28 -28.64 19.19
C GLY A 304 -10.61 -28.11 19.75
N TYR A 305 -11.31 -27.23 19.03
CA TYR A 305 -12.62 -26.70 19.43
C TYR A 305 -13.80 -27.58 18.98
N GLU A 306 -13.56 -28.52 18.07
CA GLU A 306 -14.51 -29.52 17.58
C GLU A 306 -13.84 -30.89 17.41
N SER A 307 -14.61 -31.97 17.48
CA SER A 307 -14.13 -33.33 17.21
C SER A 307 -14.43 -33.72 15.76
N GLY A 308 -13.42 -34.01 14.95
CA GLY A 308 -13.63 -34.46 13.56
C GLY A 308 -14.12 -35.91 13.44
N PRO A 309 -14.71 -36.32 12.30
CA PRO A 309 -14.98 -37.74 12.05
C PRO A 309 -13.67 -38.50 11.79
N GLY A 310 -13.24 -39.29 12.79
CA GLY A 310 -12.35 -40.45 12.65
C GLY A 310 -10.94 -40.20 12.11
N MET A 311 -9.95 -40.12 13.02
CA MET A 311 -8.58 -40.53 12.68
C MET A 311 -8.56 -42.04 12.40
N ALA A 312 -8.50 -42.41 11.11
CA ALA A 312 -8.10 -43.75 10.67
C ALA A 312 -6.94 -43.63 9.68
N ARG A 313 -5.95 -44.51 9.86
CA ARG A 313 -4.71 -44.65 9.08
C ARG A 313 -4.98 -45.07 7.63
N HIS A 314 -3.95 -44.87 6.78
CA HIS A 314 -3.75 -45.26 5.35
C HIS A 314 -4.05 -44.10 4.38
N GLY A 315 -3.25 -43.77 3.38
CA GLY A 315 -2.07 -44.37 2.76
C GLY A 315 -1.78 -43.56 1.50
N ALA A 316 -0.52 -43.45 1.08
CA ALA A 316 -0.11 -42.72 -0.11
C ALA A 316 -0.80 -43.24 -1.39
N ALA A 317 -1.24 -42.33 -2.27
CA ALA A 317 -1.36 -42.59 -3.70
C ALA A 317 -1.37 -41.30 -4.51
N ASN A 318 -0.38 -41.18 -5.41
CA ASN A 318 -0.37 -40.25 -6.54
C ASN A 318 -1.60 -40.44 -7.44
N ARG A 319 -2.09 -39.33 -8.03
CA ARG A 319 -2.46 -39.30 -9.45
C ARG A 319 -2.64 -37.86 -9.97
N PHE A 320 -1.72 -37.45 -10.85
CA PHE A 320 -2.04 -36.60 -11.99
C PHE A 320 -2.97 -37.39 -12.91
N ASP A 321 -4.11 -36.82 -13.31
CA ASP A 321 -4.41 -36.50 -14.72
C ASP A 321 -5.85 -35.99 -14.93
N SER A 322 -5.91 -34.91 -15.72
CA SER A 322 -6.94 -34.44 -16.65
C SER A 322 -8.41 -34.86 -16.50
N ILE A 323 -9.27 -33.88 -16.20
CA ILE A 323 -10.59 -33.65 -16.80
C ILE A 323 -10.79 -32.13 -16.66
N GLY A 324 -10.96 -31.28 -17.67
CA GLY A 324 -11.71 -31.36 -18.91
C GLY A 324 -12.32 -29.97 -19.06
N GLY A 325 -12.01 -29.27 -20.15
CA GLY A 325 -12.44 -27.89 -20.35
C GLY A 325 -13.95 -27.74 -20.28
N THR A 326 -14.43 -26.94 -19.33
CA THR A 326 -15.75 -26.33 -19.45
C THR A 326 -15.59 -25.01 -20.18
N ALA A 327 -16.02 -25.02 -21.43
CA ALA A 327 -16.25 -23.85 -22.24
C ALA A 327 -17.03 -22.81 -21.42
N TYR A 328 -16.49 -21.59 -21.34
CA TYR A 328 -17.27 -20.43 -20.96
C TYR A 328 -18.45 -20.34 -21.94
N ARG A 329 -19.66 -20.41 -21.41
CA ARG A 329 -20.87 -20.10 -22.16
C ARG A 329 -20.77 -18.62 -22.53
N PHE A 330 -20.46 -18.34 -23.79
CA PHE A 330 -20.80 -17.08 -24.41
C PHE A 330 -22.32 -16.93 -24.31
N LEU A 331 -22.77 -16.08 -23.40
CA LEU A 331 -24.08 -15.48 -23.52
C LEU A 331 -24.02 -14.62 -24.79
N SER A 332 -24.88 -14.94 -25.75
CA SER A 332 -25.14 -14.06 -26.90
C SER A 332 -25.55 -12.68 -26.40
N PRO A 333 -25.14 -11.59 -27.07
CA PRO A 333 -25.42 -10.24 -26.64
C PRO A 333 -26.90 -9.94 -26.90
N GLU A 334 -27.76 -10.18 -25.91
CA GLU A 334 -28.83 -9.22 -25.72
C GLU A 334 -28.13 -7.91 -25.38
N ALA A 335 -28.37 -6.87 -26.20
CA ALA A 335 -27.69 -5.59 -26.10
C ALA A 335 -27.98 -4.96 -24.73
N GLU A 336 -27.16 -5.29 -23.73
CA GLU A 336 -27.01 -4.50 -22.53
C GLU A 336 -26.65 -3.08 -23.00
N ASP A 337 -27.49 -2.12 -22.65
CA ASP A 337 -27.29 -0.71 -22.97
C ASP A 337 -26.11 -0.19 -22.12
N LEU A 338 -24.90 -0.52 -22.58
CA LEU A 338 -23.63 -0.26 -21.90
C LEU A 338 -23.35 1.25 -21.82
N PRO A 339 -22.70 1.72 -20.74
CA PRO A 339 -22.41 3.14 -20.58
C PRO A 339 -21.48 3.62 -21.70
N ARG A 340 -21.72 4.85 -22.20
CA ARG A 340 -20.71 5.52 -23.03
C ARG A 340 -19.53 5.89 -22.15
N LEU A 341 -18.34 5.46 -22.57
CA LEU A 341 -17.07 5.70 -21.89
C LEU A 341 -16.33 6.85 -22.57
N ILE A 342 -16.19 7.97 -21.86
CA ILE A 342 -15.56 9.18 -22.37
C ILE A 342 -14.20 9.37 -21.70
N PHE A 343 -13.12 9.05 -22.42
CA PHE A 343 -11.77 9.35 -21.96
C PHE A 343 -11.53 10.85 -22.03
N ILE A 344 -11.14 11.49 -20.94
CA ILE A 344 -10.86 12.94 -20.92
C ILE A 344 -9.46 13.23 -20.38
N THR A 345 -8.70 14.06 -21.08
CA THR A 345 -7.32 14.41 -20.72
C THR A 345 -7.07 15.91 -20.75
N ALA A 346 -6.40 16.42 -19.71
CA ALA A 346 -5.92 17.80 -19.62
C ALA A 346 -4.49 18.00 -20.12
N ALA A 347 -3.84 16.94 -20.60
CA ALA A 347 -2.50 16.93 -21.17
C ALA A 347 -2.53 16.24 -22.54
N PRO A 348 -1.64 16.63 -23.48
CA PRO A 348 -1.58 15.95 -24.77
C PRO A 348 -1.28 14.46 -24.57
N CYS A 349 -2.01 13.61 -25.27
CA CYS A 349 -1.82 12.15 -25.20
C CYS A 349 -0.86 11.69 -26.30
N GLY A 350 0.27 11.09 -25.91
CA GLY A 350 1.21 10.46 -26.83
C GLY A 350 0.75 9.05 -27.26
N ARG A 351 1.18 8.61 -28.44
CA ARG A 351 0.82 7.33 -29.08
C ARG A 351 1.09 6.12 -28.19
N ILE A 352 2.17 6.18 -27.42
CA ILE A 352 2.56 5.09 -26.51
C ILE A 352 1.50 4.96 -25.40
N PHE A 353 1.23 6.05 -24.69
CA PHE A 353 0.24 6.05 -23.61
C PHE A 353 -1.19 5.79 -24.12
N GLY A 354 -1.56 6.37 -25.27
CA GLY A 354 -2.84 6.11 -25.91
C GLY A 354 -3.07 4.62 -26.25
N ARG A 355 -2.03 3.94 -26.75
CA ARG A 355 -2.08 2.48 -26.97
C ARG A 355 -2.16 1.69 -25.67
N THR A 356 -1.49 2.16 -24.61
CA THR A 356 -1.61 1.55 -23.26
C THR A 356 -3.02 1.66 -22.70
N LEU A 357 -3.78 2.72 -23.03
CA LEU A 357 -5.18 2.88 -22.62
C LEU A 357 -6.14 1.98 -23.41
N ALA A 358 -5.77 1.61 -24.64
CA ALA A 358 -6.52 0.75 -25.55
C ALA A 358 -8.03 1.07 -25.64
N PRO A 359 -8.44 2.33 -25.90
CA PRO A 359 -9.85 2.69 -26.01
C PRO A 359 -10.60 1.90 -27.08
N GLU A 360 -9.92 1.48 -28.15
CA GLU A 360 -10.46 0.61 -29.20
C GLU A 360 -10.90 -0.75 -28.65
N TRP A 361 -10.15 -1.32 -27.70
CA TRP A 361 -10.53 -2.60 -27.08
C TRP A 361 -11.88 -2.50 -26.37
N PHE A 362 -12.15 -1.40 -25.66
CA PHE A 362 -13.45 -1.18 -25.01
C PHE A 362 -14.56 -1.00 -26.05
N GLN A 363 -14.28 -0.30 -27.16
CA GLN A 363 -15.23 -0.15 -28.25
C GLN A 363 -15.59 -1.50 -28.88
N ASP A 364 -14.59 -2.33 -29.15
CA ASP A 364 -14.78 -3.67 -29.73
C ASP A 364 -15.49 -4.63 -28.75
N ASN A 365 -15.48 -4.31 -27.44
CA ASN A 365 -16.15 -5.06 -26.38
C ASN A 365 -17.46 -4.42 -25.90
N GLY A 366 -18.11 -3.64 -26.79
CA GLY A 366 -19.49 -3.19 -26.65
C GLY A 366 -19.69 -1.82 -26.01
N PHE A 367 -18.64 -1.15 -25.56
CA PHE A 367 -18.76 0.22 -25.03
C PHE A 367 -18.87 1.24 -26.18
N GLN A 368 -19.70 2.26 -26.05
CA GLN A 368 -19.54 3.46 -26.89
C GLN A 368 -18.35 4.28 -26.35
N VAL A 369 -17.37 4.61 -27.18
CA VAL A 369 -16.14 5.28 -26.71
C VAL A 369 -15.95 6.63 -27.40
N GLU A 370 -15.65 7.67 -26.61
CA GLU A 370 -15.19 8.97 -27.09
C GLU A 370 -13.88 9.37 -26.40
N PHE A 371 -13.04 10.16 -27.09
CA PHE A 371 -11.77 10.67 -26.56
C PHE A 371 -11.74 12.19 -26.59
N TRP A 372 -11.86 12.83 -25.43
CA TRP A 372 -11.95 14.28 -25.26
C TRP A 372 -10.59 14.85 -24.82
N ASP A 373 -10.03 15.72 -25.65
CA ASP A 373 -8.80 16.45 -25.37
C ASP A 373 -9.13 17.89 -24.95
N ILE A 374 -8.83 18.22 -23.69
CA ILE A 374 -8.96 19.57 -23.13
C ILE A 374 -7.60 20.19 -22.82
N SER A 375 -6.49 19.63 -23.34
CA SER A 375 -5.13 20.16 -23.13
C SER A 375 -4.93 21.62 -23.56
N PRO A 376 -5.62 22.18 -24.59
CA PRO A 376 -5.49 23.59 -24.94
C PRO A 376 -5.94 24.56 -23.83
N LEU A 377 -6.70 24.09 -22.83
CA LEU A 377 -7.07 24.91 -21.68
C LEU A 377 -5.91 25.09 -20.69
N TYR A 378 -4.85 24.30 -20.83
CA TYR A 378 -3.74 24.21 -19.87
C TYR A 378 -2.37 24.52 -20.48
N TYR A 379 -2.23 24.37 -21.80
CA TYR A 379 -0.98 24.55 -22.52
C TYR A 379 -1.22 25.41 -23.77
N ASP A 380 -0.27 26.28 -24.07
CA ASP A 380 -0.27 27.05 -25.31
C ASP A 380 0.02 26.17 -26.54
N GLU A 381 -0.30 26.70 -27.72
CA GLU A 381 -0.16 25.98 -28.99
C GLU A 381 1.29 25.57 -29.29
N GLN A 382 2.26 26.41 -28.94
CA GLN A 382 3.68 26.12 -29.17
C GLN A 382 4.15 24.94 -28.31
N SER A 383 3.78 24.90 -27.03
CA SER A 383 4.09 23.81 -26.10
C SER A 383 3.45 22.48 -26.56
N LEU A 384 2.20 22.53 -27.04
CA LEU A 384 1.50 21.36 -27.57
C LEU A 384 2.12 20.85 -28.88
N ALA A 385 2.55 21.76 -29.76
CA ALA A 385 3.28 21.41 -30.97
C ALA A 385 4.65 20.79 -30.65
N ALA A 386 5.37 21.37 -29.69
CA ALA A 386 6.67 20.88 -29.24
C ALA A 386 6.59 19.46 -28.66
N TYR A 387 5.56 19.14 -27.86
CA TYR A 387 5.33 17.80 -27.32
C TYR A 387 5.28 16.71 -28.42
N SER A 388 4.69 17.03 -29.57
CA SER A 388 4.49 16.08 -30.67
C SER A 388 5.60 16.10 -31.71
N SER A 389 6.62 16.95 -31.55
CA SER A 389 7.65 17.21 -32.56
C SER A 389 8.70 16.11 -32.74
N GLY A 390 8.81 15.18 -31.79
CA GLY A 390 9.88 14.18 -31.79
C GLY A 390 9.70 13.07 -32.84
N ALA A 391 8.48 12.73 -33.20
CA ALA A 391 8.19 11.68 -34.17
C ALA A 391 6.87 11.93 -34.89
N SER A 392 6.80 11.55 -36.17
CA SER A 392 5.56 11.69 -36.95
C SER A 392 4.44 10.83 -36.36
N GLY A 393 3.26 11.42 -36.24
CA GLY A 393 2.09 10.74 -35.66
C GLY A 393 2.25 10.35 -34.19
N TYR A 394 3.10 11.05 -33.42
CA TYR A 394 3.23 10.80 -31.98
C TYR A 394 1.99 11.21 -31.18
N ARG A 395 1.19 12.17 -31.64
CA ARG A 395 -0.08 12.53 -30.98
C ARG A 395 -1.12 11.43 -31.19
N PHE A 396 -1.70 10.95 -30.10
CA PHE A 396 -2.78 9.98 -30.11
C PHE A 396 -4.14 10.66 -30.28
N LYS A 397 -4.98 10.11 -31.17
CA LYS A 397 -6.38 10.46 -31.32
C LYS A 397 -7.20 9.17 -31.29
N GLY A 398 -7.84 8.91 -30.16
CA GLY A 398 -8.66 7.72 -29.98
C GLY A 398 -10.01 7.80 -30.72
N PRO A 399 -10.88 6.80 -30.54
CA PRO A 399 -12.24 6.81 -31.08
C PRO A 399 -13.03 8.04 -30.67
N GLY A 400 -13.84 8.57 -31.60
CA GLY A 400 -14.69 9.73 -31.34
C GLY A 400 -13.91 10.96 -30.86
N TYR A 401 -12.67 11.17 -31.34
CA TYR A 401 -11.79 12.23 -30.85
C TYR A 401 -12.42 13.62 -30.97
N ARG A 402 -12.42 14.39 -29.87
CA ARG A 402 -12.94 15.76 -29.78
C ARG A 402 -11.92 16.66 -29.08
N LEU A 403 -11.60 17.79 -29.70
CA LEU A 403 -10.70 18.80 -29.14
C LEU A 403 -11.51 20.00 -28.65
N PHE A 404 -11.26 20.42 -27.41
CA PHE A 404 -11.91 21.59 -26.81
C PHE A 404 -10.89 22.69 -26.54
N GLN A 405 -11.19 23.90 -27.03
CA GLN A 405 -10.34 25.08 -26.86
C GLN A 405 -10.82 26.01 -25.73
N SER A 406 -12.01 25.78 -25.18
CA SER A 406 -12.59 26.62 -24.12
C SER A 406 -13.43 25.80 -23.14
N ARG A 407 -13.56 26.30 -21.90
CA ARG A 407 -14.44 25.71 -20.88
C ARG A 407 -15.92 25.77 -21.28
N GLU A 408 -16.32 26.78 -22.03
CA GLU A 408 -17.69 26.92 -22.52
C GLU A 408 -18.05 25.80 -23.51
N ASN A 409 -17.13 25.44 -24.40
CA ASN A 409 -17.34 24.34 -25.35
C ASN A 409 -17.44 22.99 -24.62
N VAL A 410 -16.64 22.80 -23.55
CA VAL A 410 -16.77 21.62 -22.69
C VAL A 410 -18.14 21.60 -22.02
N LYS A 411 -18.58 22.72 -21.41
CA LYS A 411 -19.89 22.81 -20.75
C LYS A 411 -21.04 22.47 -21.71
N LYS A 412 -21.06 23.07 -22.91
CA LYS A 412 -22.06 22.77 -23.95
C LYS A 412 -22.07 21.30 -24.37
N ALA A 413 -20.90 20.67 -24.42
CA ALA A 413 -20.83 19.24 -24.72
C ALA A 413 -21.39 18.35 -23.59
N LEU A 414 -21.24 18.76 -22.34
CA LEU A 414 -21.82 18.04 -21.18
C LEU A 414 -23.35 18.15 -21.12
N ASP A 415 -23.96 19.21 -21.67
CA ASP A 415 -25.43 19.36 -21.74
C ASP A 415 -26.09 18.26 -22.58
N GLY A 416 -25.35 17.67 -23.53
CA GLY A 416 -25.84 16.58 -24.40
C GLY A 416 -25.64 15.16 -23.85
N LEU A 417 -25.12 15.03 -22.62
CA LEU A 417 -24.82 13.72 -22.02
C LEU A 417 -25.92 13.24 -21.08
N GLY A 418 -26.14 11.92 -21.09
CA GLY A 418 -27.04 11.22 -20.19
C GLY A 418 -26.36 10.83 -18.87
N ARG A 419 -27.17 10.46 -17.87
CA ARG A 419 -26.67 10.02 -16.55
C ARG A 419 -25.88 8.71 -16.59
N ASN A 420 -26.02 7.95 -17.67
CA ASN A 420 -25.32 6.69 -17.88
C ASN A 420 -23.92 6.90 -18.51
N ASP A 421 -23.60 8.10 -18.98
CA ASP A 421 -22.28 8.39 -19.52
C ASP A 421 -21.24 8.48 -18.39
N VAL A 422 -20.09 7.84 -18.60
CA VAL A 422 -19.02 7.71 -17.62
C VAL A 422 -17.75 8.32 -18.18
N PHE A 423 -17.15 9.23 -17.43
CA PHE A 423 -15.86 9.81 -17.78
C PHE A 423 -14.70 8.98 -17.22
N TRP A 424 -13.67 8.73 -18.02
CA TRP A 424 -12.37 8.26 -17.56
C TRP A 424 -11.39 9.43 -17.53
N HIS A 425 -11.12 9.97 -16.34
CA HIS A 425 -10.33 11.19 -16.19
C HIS A 425 -8.82 10.87 -16.12
N LEU A 426 -8.14 10.95 -17.27
CA LEU A 426 -6.76 10.50 -17.44
C LEU A 426 -5.71 11.33 -16.71
N THR A 427 -5.98 12.61 -16.49
CA THR A 427 -5.06 13.54 -15.79
C THR A 427 -5.41 13.75 -14.32
N ARG A 428 -6.20 12.83 -13.73
CA ARG A 428 -6.53 12.84 -12.31
C ARG A 428 -6.26 11.46 -11.72
N THR A 429 -5.49 11.45 -10.63
CA THR A 429 -5.21 10.26 -9.83
C THR A 429 -5.72 10.51 -8.40
N SER A 430 -5.09 9.88 -7.40
CA SER A 430 -5.19 10.27 -5.98
C SER A 430 -4.72 11.72 -5.68
N PHE A 431 -4.07 12.39 -6.63
CA PHE A 431 -3.68 13.79 -6.53
C PHE A 431 -4.04 14.59 -7.79
N THR A 432 -4.14 15.90 -7.62
CA THR A 432 -4.48 16.86 -8.67
C THR A 432 -3.23 17.24 -9.47
N LEU A 433 -3.13 16.82 -10.74
CA LEU A 433 -2.05 17.22 -11.65
C LEU A 433 -2.26 18.61 -12.24
N CYS A 434 -3.51 18.96 -12.56
CA CYS A 434 -3.93 20.25 -13.09
C CYS A 434 -5.19 20.75 -12.37
N ASP A 435 -5.50 22.04 -12.39
CA ASP A 435 -6.74 22.56 -11.80
C ASP A 435 -7.96 22.10 -12.62
N ASP A 436 -8.57 21.00 -12.18
CA ASP A 436 -9.70 20.31 -12.80
C ASP A 436 -10.99 20.40 -11.96
N PHE A 437 -10.94 21.09 -10.81
CA PHE A 437 -12.08 21.18 -9.89
C PHE A 437 -13.34 21.78 -10.54
N TRP A 438 -13.16 22.69 -11.51
CA TRP A 438 -14.28 23.22 -12.29
C TRP A 438 -15.00 22.11 -13.07
N LEU A 439 -14.27 21.14 -13.61
CA LEU A 439 -14.82 20.00 -14.35
C LEU A 439 -15.57 19.06 -13.42
N LEU A 440 -15.03 18.78 -12.22
CA LEU A 440 -15.73 17.97 -11.22
C LEU A 440 -17.03 18.60 -10.73
N HIS A 441 -17.04 19.93 -10.65
CA HIS A 441 -18.25 20.65 -10.28
C HIS A 441 -19.30 20.54 -11.39
N LEU A 442 -18.89 20.62 -12.66
CA LEU A 442 -19.78 20.33 -13.79
C LEU A 442 -20.27 18.87 -13.76
N PHE A 443 -19.40 17.89 -13.49
CA PHE A 443 -19.84 16.50 -13.33
C PHE A 443 -20.90 16.37 -12.24
N LYS A 444 -20.75 17.09 -11.12
CA LYS A 444 -21.76 17.11 -10.05
C LYS A 444 -23.08 17.72 -10.52
N GLN A 445 -23.03 18.86 -11.23
CA GLN A 445 -24.21 19.56 -11.75
C GLN A 445 -25.00 18.70 -12.75
N HIS A 446 -24.30 17.97 -13.61
CA HIS A 446 -24.89 17.10 -14.63
C HIS A 446 -25.17 15.68 -14.12
N ARG A 447 -24.85 15.37 -12.86
CA ARG A 447 -24.94 14.03 -12.26
C ARG A 447 -24.17 12.96 -13.05
N LEU A 448 -23.03 13.35 -13.61
CA LEU A 448 -22.13 12.47 -14.37
C LEU A 448 -21.21 11.71 -13.43
N ARG A 449 -20.91 10.47 -13.78
CA ARG A 449 -20.00 9.59 -13.03
C ARG A 449 -18.64 9.60 -13.71
N TYR A 450 -17.57 9.41 -12.94
CA TYR A 450 -16.23 9.31 -13.51
C TYR A 450 -15.36 8.33 -12.75
N VAL A 451 -14.30 7.87 -13.42
CA VAL A 451 -13.27 7.00 -12.88
C VAL A 451 -11.92 7.71 -12.94
N VAL A 452 -11.04 7.34 -12.02
CA VAL A 452 -9.64 7.79 -11.97
C VAL A 452 -8.73 6.57 -11.99
N MET A 453 -7.49 6.77 -12.42
CA MET A 453 -6.52 5.69 -12.55
C MET A 453 -5.16 6.06 -11.95
N GLU A 454 -4.41 5.04 -11.54
CA GLU A 454 -3.02 5.13 -11.12
C GLU A 454 -2.26 3.93 -11.67
N PHE A 455 -1.93 3.98 -12.96
CA PHE A 455 -1.16 2.95 -13.67
C PHE A 455 0.35 3.02 -13.44
N GLU A 456 0.83 4.16 -12.92
CA GLU A 456 2.21 4.35 -12.52
C GLU A 456 2.27 4.91 -11.10
N ASN A 457 3.01 4.22 -10.23
CA ASN A 457 3.20 4.60 -8.85
C ASN A 457 4.42 5.53 -8.72
N GLN A 458 4.29 6.60 -7.92
CA GLN A 458 5.44 7.42 -7.55
C GLN A 458 6.48 6.59 -6.80
N ILE A 459 7.73 6.60 -7.30
CA ILE A 459 8.88 5.99 -6.65
C ILE A 459 9.24 6.79 -5.39
N PHE A 460 9.15 6.16 -4.21
CA PHE A 460 9.56 6.75 -2.95
C PHE A 460 10.98 6.32 -2.59
N THR A 461 11.93 7.24 -2.63
CA THR A 461 13.30 6.99 -2.16
C THR A 461 13.49 7.65 -0.79
N GLY A 462 13.97 6.86 0.18
CA GLY A 462 14.21 7.30 1.55
C GLY A 462 15.43 8.22 1.69
N SER A 463 15.43 9.38 1.05
CA SER A 463 16.44 10.43 1.29
C SER A 463 15.92 11.80 0.84
N GLY A 464 15.51 12.61 1.81
CA GLY A 464 15.25 14.03 1.60
C GLY A 464 16.57 14.80 1.53
N GLU A 465 17.28 14.75 0.40
CA GLU A 465 18.39 15.68 0.16
C GLU A 465 17.84 17.08 -0.16
N LYS A 466 17.84 17.95 0.85
CA LYS A 466 17.57 19.38 0.69
C LYS A 466 18.76 20.04 -0.01
N GLY A 467 18.70 20.18 -1.34
CA GLY A 467 19.65 21.00 -2.09
C GLY A 467 19.64 22.45 -1.59
N ARG A 468 20.82 22.97 -1.20
CA ARG A 468 21.05 24.39 -0.92
C ARG A 468 20.78 25.20 -2.19
N ARG A 469 19.88 26.19 -2.13
CA ARG A 469 19.65 27.17 -3.20
C ARG A 469 20.35 28.48 -2.84
N THR A 470 20.98 29.11 -3.83
CA THR A 470 21.70 30.39 -3.72
C THR A 470 20.75 31.59 -3.66
N PHE A 471 21.23 32.72 -3.11
CA PHE A 471 20.42 33.92 -2.81
C PHE A 471 19.80 34.57 -4.08
N GLY A 472 20.42 34.42 -5.26
CA GLY A 472 19.88 34.88 -6.54
C GLY A 472 18.61 34.13 -7.01
N ASP A 473 18.54 32.82 -6.75
CA ASP A 473 17.38 31.96 -7.08
C ASP A 473 16.14 32.25 -6.21
N LEU A 474 16.33 32.96 -5.11
CA LEU A 474 15.26 33.38 -4.21
C LEU A 474 14.55 34.64 -4.71
N PHE A 475 15.24 35.56 -5.37
CA PHE A 475 14.68 36.86 -5.75
C PHE A 475 13.79 36.80 -7.01
N MET A 476 14.28 36.20 -8.11
CA MET A 476 13.48 36.02 -9.35
C MET A 476 12.29 35.07 -9.17
N SER A 477 12.34 34.27 -8.11
CA SER A 477 11.29 33.33 -7.77
C SER A 477 10.19 33.92 -6.88
N ALA A 478 10.32 35.12 -6.31
CA ALA A 478 9.36 35.64 -5.33
C ALA A 478 7.99 36.00 -5.95
N ILE A 479 7.97 36.49 -7.19
CA ILE A 479 6.74 36.88 -7.91
C ILE A 479 6.04 35.64 -8.50
N HIS A 480 6.79 34.76 -9.16
CA HIS A 480 6.28 33.47 -9.64
C HIS A 480 5.86 32.55 -8.48
N ARG A 481 6.58 32.57 -7.35
CA ARG A 481 6.18 31.84 -6.13
C ARG A 481 4.89 32.38 -5.55
N ARG A 482 4.56 33.67 -5.63
CA ARG A 482 3.26 34.18 -5.12
C ARG A 482 2.07 33.62 -5.89
N ALA A 483 2.12 33.65 -7.23
CA ALA A 483 1.07 33.06 -8.06
C ALA A 483 1.02 31.53 -7.93
N MET A 484 2.18 30.88 -7.87
CA MET A 484 2.29 29.42 -7.64
C MET A 484 1.83 29.03 -6.24
N LEU A 485 2.18 29.77 -5.20
CA LEU A 485 1.71 29.59 -3.82
C LEU A 485 0.21 29.82 -3.74
N ALA A 486 -0.32 30.85 -4.39
CA ALA A 486 -1.76 31.10 -4.46
C ALA A 486 -2.48 29.94 -5.17
N LYS A 487 -1.93 29.40 -6.27
CA LYS A 487 -2.46 28.22 -6.96
C LYS A 487 -2.39 26.96 -6.10
N ILE A 488 -1.27 26.74 -5.38
CA ILE A 488 -1.10 25.63 -4.44
C ILE A 488 -2.10 25.75 -3.28
N LEU A 489 -2.22 26.93 -2.66
CA LEU A 489 -3.16 27.19 -1.57
C LEU A 489 -4.60 27.05 -2.04
N SER A 490 -4.94 27.55 -3.23
CA SER A 490 -6.25 27.38 -3.87
C SER A 490 -6.55 25.91 -4.10
N ASN A 491 -5.63 25.14 -4.69
CA ASN A 491 -5.83 23.70 -4.91
C ASN A 491 -5.92 22.92 -3.60
N ARG A 492 -5.16 23.31 -2.56
CA ARG A 492 -5.28 22.73 -1.21
C ARG A 492 -6.64 23.04 -0.60
N PHE A 493 -7.14 24.26 -0.75
CA PHE A 493 -8.48 24.64 -0.30
C PHE A 493 -9.55 23.87 -1.07
N LYS A 494 -9.49 23.80 -2.40
CA LYS A 494 -10.42 23.02 -3.22
C LYS A 494 -10.37 21.52 -2.91
N SER A 495 -9.19 20.96 -2.67
CA SER A 495 -9.01 19.58 -2.20
C SER A 495 -9.64 19.38 -0.83
N TRP A 496 -9.47 20.36 0.06
CA TRP A 496 -10.13 20.36 1.37
C TRP A 496 -11.65 20.41 1.22
N VAL A 497 -12.19 21.28 0.35
CA VAL A 497 -13.63 21.37 0.04
C VAL A 497 -14.14 20.04 -0.53
N MET A 498 -13.42 19.45 -1.50
CA MET A 498 -13.78 18.13 -2.04
C MET A 498 -13.84 17.07 -0.93
N LYS A 499 -12.87 17.07 0.00
CA LYS A 499 -12.78 16.11 1.11
C LYS A 499 -13.86 16.26 2.18
N HIS A 500 -14.46 17.45 2.34
CA HIS A 500 -15.36 17.75 3.46
C HIS A 500 -16.76 18.22 3.02
N THR A 501 -17.04 18.29 1.72
CA THR A 501 -18.32 18.76 1.18
C THR A 501 -18.74 17.92 -0.03
N THR A 502 -20.00 18.06 -0.42
CA THR A 502 -20.57 17.43 -1.63
C THR A 502 -20.48 18.33 -2.87
N TRP A 503 -19.73 19.44 -2.80
CA TRP A 503 -19.64 20.45 -3.86
C TRP A 503 -19.03 19.93 -5.17
N TYR A 504 -18.14 18.95 -5.08
CA TYR A 504 -17.49 18.31 -6.22
C TYR A 504 -17.92 16.84 -6.33
N GLN A 505 -17.95 16.33 -7.55
CA GLN A 505 -18.21 14.91 -7.80
C GLN A 505 -17.01 14.06 -7.33
N TRP A 506 -17.30 13.00 -6.58
CA TRP A 506 -16.34 11.96 -6.23
C TRP A 506 -16.28 10.90 -7.34
N PRO A 507 -15.10 10.28 -7.59
CA PRO A 507 -14.99 9.22 -8.57
C PRO A 507 -15.76 7.99 -8.10
N GLY A 508 -16.42 7.29 -9.02
CA GLY A 508 -17.08 6.01 -8.72
C GLY A 508 -16.08 4.86 -8.62
N LEU A 509 -15.04 4.86 -9.46
CA LEU A 509 -13.96 3.86 -9.42
C LEU A 509 -12.58 4.51 -9.31
N TYR A 510 -11.67 3.80 -8.66
CA TYR A 510 -10.24 4.05 -8.64
C TYR A 510 -9.51 2.80 -9.14
N ILE A 511 -8.92 2.88 -10.32
CA ILE A 511 -8.18 1.77 -10.92
C ILE A 511 -6.70 1.92 -10.56
N GLY A 512 -6.12 0.97 -9.83
CA GLY A 512 -4.75 1.09 -9.32
C GLY A 512 -3.93 -0.20 -9.48
N VAL A 513 -2.61 -0.02 -9.60
CA VAL A 513 -1.65 -1.12 -9.74
C VAL A 513 -0.79 -1.26 -8.48
N GLY A 514 -0.51 -2.50 -8.09
CA GLY A 514 0.34 -2.82 -6.94
C GLY A 514 -0.19 -2.34 -5.58
N GLY A 515 0.52 -2.75 -4.52
CA GLY A 515 0.18 -2.41 -3.14
C GLY A 515 0.30 -0.91 -2.80
N VAL A 516 1.10 -0.13 -3.53
CA VAL A 516 1.27 1.32 -3.32
C VAL A 516 -0.01 2.08 -3.68
N ALA A 517 -0.61 1.81 -4.85
CA ALA A 517 -1.85 2.46 -5.27
C ALA A 517 -3.00 2.13 -4.32
N GLU A 518 -3.08 0.88 -3.84
CA GLU A 518 -4.09 0.46 -2.87
C GLU A 518 -3.95 1.22 -1.54
N ARG A 519 -2.72 1.34 -1.01
CA ARG A 519 -2.45 2.13 0.20
C ARG A 519 -2.86 3.59 0.01
N ARG A 520 -2.51 4.19 -1.13
CA ARG A 520 -2.83 5.58 -1.43
C ARG A 520 -4.33 5.81 -1.59
N TYR A 521 -5.02 4.89 -2.26
CA TYR A 521 -6.48 4.91 -2.36
C TYR A 521 -7.11 4.95 -0.95
N ARG A 522 -6.68 4.09 -0.03
CA ARG A 522 -7.19 4.05 1.35
C ARG A 522 -6.89 5.33 2.15
N GLU A 523 -5.80 6.03 1.84
CA GLU A 523 -5.47 7.31 2.47
C GLU A 523 -6.35 8.47 1.97
N VAL A 524 -6.70 8.45 0.68
CA VAL A 524 -7.34 9.58 -0.01
C VAL A 524 -8.87 9.48 -0.07
N PHE A 525 -9.42 8.29 -0.28
CA PHE A 525 -10.86 8.06 -0.51
C PHE A 525 -11.50 7.36 0.70
N ARG A 526 -12.70 7.80 1.11
CA ARG A 526 -13.31 7.43 2.40
C ARG A 526 -14.78 6.97 2.34
N ALA A 527 -15.50 7.18 1.23
CA ALA A 527 -16.78 6.52 0.90
C ALA A 527 -17.15 6.78 -0.58
N ASN A 528 -17.87 5.86 -1.21
CA ASN A 528 -18.45 5.89 -2.58
C ASN A 528 -17.50 5.71 -3.79
N THR A 529 -16.18 5.57 -3.59
CA THR A 529 -15.24 5.18 -4.66
C THR A 529 -14.81 3.74 -4.44
N LYS A 530 -15.02 2.83 -5.40
CA LYS A 530 -14.54 1.43 -5.34
C LYS A 530 -13.13 1.31 -5.92
N PHE A 531 -12.23 0.63 -5.23
CA PHE A 531 -10.90 0.31 -5.75
C PHE A 531 -10.95 -0.91 -6.66
N VAL A 532 -10.28 -0.82 -7.81
CA VAL A 532 -10.13 -1.91 -8.78
C VAL A 532 -8.63 -2.15 -8.94
N SER A 533 -8.17 -3.29 -8.45
CA SER A 533 -6.75 -3.66 -8.57
C SER A 533 -6.52 -4.36 -9.91
N VAL A 534 -5.53 -3.89 -10.67
CA VAL A 534 -5.17 -4.46 -11.97
C VAL A 534 -3.66 -4.70 -12.04
N PRO A 535 -3.19 -5.67 -12.84
CA PRO A 535 -1.78 -5.77 -13.17
C PRO A 535 -1.34 -4.54 -13.98
N SER A 536 -0.09 -4.10 -13.81
CA SER A 536 0.41 -2.88 -14.44
C SER A 536 0.32 -2.93 -15.96
N THR A 537 -0.20 -1.85 -16.54
CA THR A 537 -0.33 -1.64 -17.98
C THR A 537 1.00 -1.23 -18.64
N LEU A 538 2.02 -0.92 -17.84
CA LEU A 538 3.38 -0.59 -18.29
C LEU A 538 4.28 -1.83 -18.44
N ILE A 539 3.82 -2.99 -17.97
CA ILE A 539 4.54 -4.27 -18.01
C ILE A 539 3.94 -5.16 -19.09
N ASN A 540 4.81 -5.81 -19.86
CA ASN A 540 4.40 -6.96 -20.65
C ASN A 540 4.55 -8.23 -19.78
N TRP A 541 3.42 -8.77 -19.32
CA TRP A 541 3.35 -9.92 -18.42
C TRP A 541 3.57 -11.27 -19.11
N SER A 542 3.42 -11.32 -20.44
CA SER A 542 3.63 -12.52 -21.24
C SER A 542 4.20 -12.14 -22.61
N PRO A 543 5.42 -11.59 -22.65
CA PRO A 543 6.03 -11.18 -23.90
C PRO A 543 6.34 -12.42 -24.76
N PRO A 544 5.94 -12.45 -26.04
CA PRO A 544 6.36 -13.52 -26.93
C PRO A 544 7.88 -13.43 -27.16
N GLU A 545 8.52 -14.58 -27.30
CA GLU A 545 9.95 -14.65 -27.66
C GLU A 545 10.19 -13.97 -29.02
N LEU A 546 11.25 -13.16 -29.13
CA LEU A 546 11.75 -12.73 -30.42
C LEU A 546 12.39 -13.94 -31.13
N ALA A 547 12.24 -13.99 -32.45
CA ALA A 547 12.81 -15.04 -33.31
C ALA A 547 14.34 -15.04 -33.34
N ASP A 548 14.98 -13.98 -32.86
CA ASP A 548 16.43 -13.80 -32.80
C ASP A 548 16.92 -14.23 -31.41
N SER A 549 17.71 -15.31 -31.35
CA SER A 549 18.24 -15.87 -30.10
C SER A 549 19.66 -15.38 -29.77
N SER A 550 20.16 -14.36 -30.48
CA SER A 550 21.48 -13.79 -30.18
C SER A 550 21.48 -13.13 -28.79
N SER A 551 22.59 -13.30 -28.05
CA SER A 551 22.77 -12.62 -26.77
C SER A 551 23.04 -11.15 -27.01
N TYR A 552 22.37 -10.28 -26.26
CA TYR A 552 22.59 -8.83 -26.30
C TYR A 552 22.33 -8.18 -24.94
N HIS A 553 22.95 -7.03 -24.72
CA HIS A 553 22.55 -6.07 -23.69
C HIS A 553 21.61 -5.03 -24.31
N VAL A 554 20.72 -4.47 -23.51
CA VAL A 554 19.77 -3.46 -24.02
C VAL A 554 19.97 -2.14 -23.31
N PHE A 555 20.13 -1.05 -24.07
CA PHE A 555 20.04 0.30 -23.55
C PHE A 555 18.63 0.87 -23.77
N VAL A 556 17.95 1.28 -22.69
CA VAL A 556 16.62 1.89 -22.75
C VAL A 556 16.76 3.37 -23.03
N ASP A 557 16.51 3.77 -24.28
CA ASP A 557 16.55 5.17 -24.67
C ASP A 557 15.36 5.97 -24.10
N GLU A 558 15.69 7.16 -23.59
CA GLU A 558 14.73 8.13 -23.04
C GLU A 558 14.47 9.31 -23.98
N SER A 559 15.06 9.28 -25.17
CA SER A 559 14.94 10.35 -26.16
C SER A 559 15.42 11.68 -25.59
N ILE A 560 16.57 11.69 -24.93
CA ILE A 560 17.11 12.85 -24.17
C ILE A 560 17.13 14.14 -25.01
N ALA A 561 17.45 14.04 -26.30
CA ALA A 561 17.46 15.18 -27.23
C ALA A 561 16.07 15.81 -27.44
N SER A 562 14.99 15.05 -27.25
CA SER A 562 13.64 15.47 -27.61
C SER A 562 12.57 14.81 -26.73
N ALA A 563 12.79 14.77 -25.42
CA ALA A 563 11.83 14.19 -24.48
C ALA A 563 10.50 14.99 -24.51
N PRO A 564 9.36 14.37 -24.87
CA PRO A 564 8.09 15.08 -25.06
C PRO A 564 7.64 15.88 -23.83
N ASP A 565 7.76 15.29 -22.63
CA ASP A 565 7.31 15.93 -21.39
C ASP A 565 8.18 17.15 -21.04
N ALA A 566 9.49 17.06 -21.29
CA ALA A 566 10.40 18.18 -21.12
C ALA A 566 10.07 19.32 -22.10
N LYS A 567 9.76 18.99 -23.37
CA LYS A 567 9.34 19.96 -24.39
C LYS A 567 8.02 20.64 -24.04
N LEU A 568 7.04 19.89 -23.53
CA LEU A 568 5.74 20.44 -23.10
C LEU A 568 5.88 21.47 -21.97
N GLU A 569 6.85 21.28 -21.08
CA GLU A 569 7.11 22.19 -19.96
C GLU A 569 8.23 23.20 -20.25
N ASN A 570 8.76 23.25 -21.48
CA ASN A 570 9.92 24.04 -21.87
C ASN A 570 11.13 23.87 -20.92
N ARG A 571 11.42 22.63 -20.54
CA ARG A 571 12.50 22.25 -19.63
C ARG A 571 13.69 21.66 -20.39
N ILE A 572 14.89 22.03 -19.95
CA ILE A 572 16.14 21.42 -20.37
C ILE A 572 16.46 20.27 -19.41
N ILE A 573 16.76 19.08 -19.95
CA ILE A 573 17.16 17.89 -19.16
C ILE A 573 18.62 17.50 -19.37
N CYS A 574 19.25 18.00 -20.44
CA CYS A 574 20.64 17.78 -20.80
C CYS A 574 21.23 19.10 -21.29
N ASN A 575 22.35 19.52 -20.71
CA ASN A 575 23.01 20.79 -21.02
C ASN A 575 23.88 20.71 -22.27
N ASP A 576 24.34 19.51 -22.63
CA ASP A 576 25.19 19.26 -23.79
C ASP A 576 24.82 17.90 -24.40
N ILE A 577 24.03 17.92 -25.46
CA ILE A 577 23.48 16.71 -26.08
C ILE A 577 24.52 15.95 -26.91
N ASP A 578 25.47 16.66 -27.52
CA ASP A 578 26.51 16.04 -28.34
C ASP A 578 27.51 15.31 -27.45
N GLN A 579 27.90 15.93 -26.32
CA GLN A 579 28.75 15.28 -25.34
C GLN A 579 28.04 14.10 -24.65
N TYR A 580 26.72 14.18 -24.43
CA TYR A 580 25.93 13.06 -23.94
C TYR A 580 26.07 11.82 -24.84
N TYR A 581 25.86 11.97 -26.15
CA TYR A 581 26.00 10.83 -27.07
C TYR A 581 27.42 10.26 -27.09
N LYS A 582 28.45 11.12 -27.07
CA LYS A 582 29.86 10.66 -26.94
C LYS A 582 30.09 9.86 -25.66
N ASN A 583 29.57 10.33 -24.52
CA ASN A 583 29.68 9.63 -23.25
C ASN A 583 28.97 8.27 -23.29
N MET A 584 27.77 8.22 -23.88
CA MET A 584 27.02 6.97 -23.98
C MET A 584 27.67 5.95 -24.91
N ASN A 585 28.20 6.38 -26.06
CA ASN A 585 28.96 5.48 -26.94
C ASN A 585 30.22 4.95 -26.27
N ARG A 586 30.93 5.77 -25.46
CA ARG A 586 32.04 5.28 -24.62
C ARG A 586 31.57 4.19 -23.67
N VAL A 587 30.45 4.41 -22.97
CA VAL A 587 29.87 3.43 -22.05
C VAL A 587 29.56 2.11 -22.75
N PHE A 588 28.90 2.17 -23.91
CA PHE A 588 28.56 0.97 -24.67
C PHE A 588 29.81 0.22 -25.13
N SER A 589 30.81 0.93 -25.64
CA SER A 589 32.08 0.32 -26.07
C SER A 589 32.81 -0.38 -24.92
N VAL A 590 32.78 0.15 -23.69
CA VAL A 590 33.36 -0.52 -22.52
C VAL A 590 32.61 -1.81 -22.19
N ILE A 591 31.27 -1.78 -22.21
CA ILE A 591 30.43 -2.95 -21.95
C ILE A 591 30.68 -4.04 -23.00
N GLU A 592 30.65 -3.67 -24.28
CA GLU A 592 30.82 -4.60 -25.41
C GLU A 592 32.23 -5.20 -25.44
N ALA A 593 33.27 -4.39 -25.19
CA ALA A 593 34.65 -4.87 -25.17
C ALA A 593 34.91 -5.86 -24.02
N HIS A 594 34.25 -5.67 -22.88
CA HIS A 594 34.41 -6.55 -21.72
C HIS A 594 33.59 -7.84 -21.84
N THR A 595 32.35 -7.73 -22.31
CA THR A 595 31.41 -8.88 -22.35
C THR A 595 31.46 -9.68 -23.64
N GLY A 596 31.94 -9.08 -24.74
CA GLY A 596 31.82 -9.64 -26.09
C GLY A 596 30.37 -9.66 -26.63
N VAL A 597 29.44 -9.03 -25.93
CA VAL A 597 28.00 -9.04 -26.22
C VAL A 597 27.58 -7.64 -26.71
N PRO A 598 26.87 -7.52 -27.85
CA PRO A 598 26.48 -6.23 -28.41
C PRO A 598 25.44 -5.50 -27.56
N VAL A 599 25.47 -4.16 -27.58
CA VAL A 599 24.42 -3.31 -27.01
C VAL A 599 23.41 -2.92 -28.09
N ILE A 600 22.14 -3.24 -27.86
CA ILE A 600 21.01 -2.82 -28.70
C ILE A 600 20.33 -1.60 -28.06
N ILE A 601 20.03 -0.59 -28.87
CA ILE A 601 19.32 0.61 -28.44
C ILE A 601 17.81 0.39 -28.56
N ALA A 602 17.12 0.33 -27.42
CA ALA A 602 15.67 0.18 -27.35
C ALA A 602 14.97 1.53 -27.29
N ALA A 603 14.59 2.05 -28.46
CA ALA A 603 13.90 3.32 -28.59
C ALA A 603 12.37 3.15 -28.48
N SER A 604 11.73 3.98 -27.67
CA SER A 604 10.27 3.93 -27.47
C SER A 604 9.45 4.44 -28.67
N GLY A 605 10.10 5.17 -29.59
CA GLY A 605 9.44 5.83 -30.72
C GLY A 605 8.83 7.20 -30.38
N LYS A 606 9.26 7.81 -29.27
CA LYS A 606 9.00 9.22 -28.92
C LYS A 606 9.82 10.18 -29.80
N PHE A 607 11.00 9.73 -30.20
CA PHE A 607 11.92 10.46 -31.05
C PHE A 607 12.45 9.53 -32.14
N GLU A 608 12.45 10.01 -33.38
CA GLU A 608 13.04 9.31 -34.54
C GLU A 608 14.42 9.89 -34.81
N TYR A 609 15.45 9.04 -34.83
CA TYR A 609 16.84 9.44 -35.06
C TYR A 609 17.07 9.53 -36.57
N ALA A 610 17.35 10.75 -37.06
CA ALA A 610 17.71 10.97 -38.46
C ALA A 610 19.20 10.71 -38.72
N GLU A 611 20.03 10.95 -37.71
CA GLU A 611 21.49 10.78 -37.75
C GLU A 611 21.91 9.61 -36.87
N ASP A 612 23.03 8.98 -37.23
CA ASP A 612 23.62 7.92 -36.42
C ASP A 612 24.41 8.51 -35.24
N VAL A 613 23.71 8.68 -34.13
CA VAL A 613 24.28 9.16 -32.86
C VAL A 613 24.80 8.01 -31.98
N PHE A 614 24.63 6.75 -32.39
CA PHE A 614 24.96 5.55 -31.60
C PHE A 614 26.12 4.73 -32.20
N GLU A 615 26.89 5.31 -33.11
CA GLU A 615 28.07 4.72 -33.76
C GLU A 615 27.77 3.34 -34.41
N GLY A 616 26.68 3.27 -35.17
CA GLY A 616 26.28 2.10 -35.93
C GLY A 616 25.54 1.02 -35.13
N ARG A 617 25.31 1.22 -33.83
CA ARG A 617 24.56 0.27 -32.99
C ARG A 617 23.10 0.18 -33.44
N ARG A 618 22.56 -1.05 -33.39
CA ARG A 618 21.20 -1.35 -33.82
C ARG A 618 20.17 -0.62 -32.94
N VAL A 619 19.41 0.30 -33.53
CA VAL A 619 18.26 0.96 -32.90
C VAL A 619 16.98 0.21 -33.24
N VAL A 620 16.22 -0.20 -32.23
CA VAL A 620 14.96 -0.94 -32.39
C VAL A 620 13.82 -0.18 -31.74
N TYR A 621 12.84 0.20 -32.56
CA TYR A 621 11.69 1.00 -32.15
C TYR A 621 10.52 0.16 -31.66
N GLY A 622 9.87 0.61 -30.57
CA GLY A 622 8.58 0.10 -30.11
C GLY A 622 8.61 -1.33 -29.55
N LYS A 623 9.81 -1.93 -29.38
CA LYS A 623 9.99 -3.29 -28.84
C LYS A 623 10.72 -3.31 -27.50
N THR A 624 10.85 -2.17 -26.81
CA THR A 624 11.62 -2.02 -25.56
C THR A 624 11.36 -3.12 -24.53
N LEU A 625 10.09 -3.38 -24.17
CA LEU A 625 9.78 -4.39 -23.16
C LEU A 625 10.15 -5.82 -23.60
N LYS A 626 9.96 -6.16 -24.88
CA LYS A 626 10.36 -7.47 -25.43
C LYS A 626 11.88 -7.62 -25.44
N LEU A 627 12.59 -6.56 -25.82
CA LEU A 627 14.06 -6.56 -25.82
C LEU A 627 14.62 -6.76 -24.42
N ILE A 628 14.07 -6.07 -23.42
CA ILE A 628 14.43 -6.25 -22.01
C ILE A 628 14.21 -7.70 -21.57
N HIS A 629 13.05 -8.28 -21.87
CA HIS A 629 12.73 -9.65 -21.46
C HIS A 629 13.77 -10.70 -21.91
N GLN A 630 14.37 -10.52 -23.09
CA GLN A 630 15.38 -11.46 -23.61
C GLN A 630 16.83 -11.00 -23.42
N SER A 631 17.07 -9.74 -23.04
CA SER A 631 18.42 -9.22 -22.81
C SER A 631 19.17 -9.94 -21.68
N SER A 632 20.49 -9.88 -21.72
CA SER A 632 21.38 -10.34 -20.66
C SER A 632 21.55 -9.31 -19.54
N MET A 633 21.48 -8.02 -19.87
CA MET A 633 21.52 -6.89 -18.92
C MET A 633 20.81 -5.68 -19.51
N VAL A 634 20.21 -4.87 -18.64
CA VAL A 634 19.50 -3.64 -19.00
C VAL A 634 20.29 -2.42 -18.56
N ILE A 635 20.51 -1.49 -19.47
CA ILE A 635 21.25 -0.24 -19.25
C ILE A 635 20.25 0.91 -19.39
N GLY A 636 20.34 1.94 -18.53
CA GLY A 636 19.50 3.13 -18.70
C GLY A 636 19.79 4.23 -17.69
N HIS A 637 18.88 5.20 -17.58
CA HIS A 637 18.98 6.28 -16.60
C HIS A 637 17.75 6.35 -15.68
N ALA A 638 16.63 6.88 -16.17
CA ALA A 638 15.41 7.07 -15.38
C ALA A 638 14.12 6.92 -16.21
N SER A 639 14.03 5.83 -16.98
CA SER A 639 12.87 5.51 -17.83
C SER A 639 11.89 4.57 -17.13
N SER A 640 10.58 4.78 -17.32
CA SER A 640 9.57 3.78 -16.94
C SER A 640 9.68 2.48 -17.75
N GLY A 641 10.34 2.51 -18.92
CA GLY A 641 10.65 1.30 -19.67
C GLY A 641 11.54 0.31 -18.91
N LEU A 642 12.33 0.79 -17.94
CA LEU A 642 13.18 -0.04 -17.08
C LEU A 642 12.36 -0.99 -16.20
N TYR A 643 11.09 -0.66 -15.89
CA TYR A 643 10.27 -1.47 -14.99
C TYR A 643 10.12 -2.93 -15.46
N GLN A 644 10.22 -3.20 -16.76
CA GLN A 644 10.20 -4.56 -17.29
C GLN A 644 11.36 -5.43 -16.77
N ALA A 645 12.50 -4.83 -16.44
CA ALA A 645 13.66 -5.53 -15.89
C ALA A 645 13.34 -6.17 -14.53
N ILE A 646 12.45 -5.54 -13.75
CA ILE A 646 12.00 -6.03 -12.44
C ILE A 646 11.23 -7.33 -12.62
N VAL A 647 10.23 -7.30 -13.50
CA VAL A 647 9.37 -8.47 -13.75
C VAL A 647 10.13 -9.58 -14.48
N SER A 648 11.04 -9.21 -15.38
CA SER A 648 11.85 -10.16 -16.16
C SER A 648 13.12 -10.63 -15.44
N ARG A 649 13.33 -10.19 -14.19
CA ARG A 649 14.49 -10.55 -13.35
C ARG A 649 15.82 -10.31 -14.04
N LYS A 650 15.97 -9.15 -14.69
CA LYS A 650 17.18 -8.79 -15.42
C LYS A 650 18.08 -7.89 -14.60
N PRO A 651 19.40 -8.12 -14.60
CA PRO A 651 20.35 -7.19 -14.00
C PRO A 651 20.26 -5.82 -14.66
N VAL A 652 20.45 -4.76 -13.87
CA VAL A 652 20.30 -3.36 -14.31
C VAL A 652 21.56 -2.56 -13.99
N LEU A 653 22.10 -1.90 -15.00
CA LEU A 653 23.19 -0.92 -14.89
C LEU A 653 22.62 0.49 -15.15
N LEU A 654 22.51 1.31 -14.11
CA LEU A 654 22.06 2.69 -14.26
C LEU A 654 23.23 3.66 -14.36
N VAL A 655 23.22 4.48 -15.41
CA VAL A 655 24.28 5.43 -15.73
C VAL A 655 23.82 6.84 -15.40
N ASN A 656 24.67 7.65 -14.75
CA ASN A 656 24.39 9.06 -14.48
C ASN A 656 25.37 9.94 -15.26
N ASP A 657 24.88 10.73 -16.20
CA ASP A 657 25.74 11.53 -17.06
C ASP A 657 25.98 12.95 -16.49
N SER A 658 27.21 13.45 -16.64
CA SER A 658 27.59 14.79 -16.17
C SER A 658 26.93 15.92 -16.96
N THR A 659 26.49 15.66 -18.19
CA THR A 659 25.77 16.63 -19.04
C THR A 659 24.32 16.82 -18.60
N PHE A 660 23.74 15.89 -17.84
CA PHE A 660 22.37 16.02 -17.33
C PHE A 660 22.23 17.23 -16.39
N THR A 661 21.04 17.83 -16.38
CA THR A 661 20.72 18.83 -15.37
C THR A 661 20.69 18.21 -13.98
N GLY A 662 20.95 18.99 -12.93
CA GLY A 662 20.91 18.49 -11.55
C GLY A 662 19.56 17.89 -11.13
N THR A 663 18.46 18.22 -11.84
CA THR A 663 17.17 17.54 -11.65
C THR A 663 17.19 16.15 -12.28
N LYS A 664 17.60 16.02 -13.55
CA LYS A 664 17.69 14.71 -14.22
C LYS A 664 18.65 13.77 -13.50
N GLN A 665 19.81 14.25 -13.03
CA GLN A 665 20.74 13.45 -12.23
C GLN A 665 20.13 12.91 -10.92
N ARG A 666 19.23 13.69 -10.28
CA ARG A 666 18.48 13.22 -9.11
C ARG A 666 17.46 12.15 -9.48
N ASP A 667 16.82 12.27 -10.64
CA ASP A 667 15.85 11.27 -11.10
C ASP A 667 16.55 9.94 -11.40
N VAL A 668 17.77 9.96 -11.95
CA VAL A 668 18.61 8.76 -12.07
C VAL A 668 18.94 8.15 -10.71
N LYS A 669 19.34 8.96 -9.72
CA LYS A 669 19.61 8.47 -8.36
C LYS A 669 18.37 7.85 -7.70
N LYS A 670 17.19 8.43 -7.93
CA LYS A 670 15.93 7.86 -7.44
C LYS A 670 15.63 6.51 -8.09
N MET A 671 15.81 6.41 -9.42
CA MET A 671 15.65 5.15 -10.14
C MET A 671 16.65 4.10 -9.64
N ALA A 672 17.91 4.48 -9.40
CA ALA A 672 18.92 3.57 -8.87
C ALA A 672 18.55 3.04 -7.49
N SER A 673 18.12 3.92 -6.58
CA SER A 673 17.62 3.50 -5.27
C SER A 673 16.35 2.64 -5.35
N PHE A 674 15.51 2.80 -6.39
CA PHE A 674 14.36 1.93 -6.62
C PHE A 674 14.78 0.52 -7.02
N PHE A 675 15.80 0.39 -7.86
CA PHE A 675 16.39 -0.88 -8.26
C PHE A 675 17.34 -1.48 -7.20
N GLY A 676 17.67 -0.73 -6.15
CA GLY A 676 18.64 -1.16 -5.12
C GLY A 676 20.09 -1.13 -5.59
N VAL A 677 20.41 -0.31 -6.59
CA VAL A 677 21.75 -0.19 -7.20
C VAL A 677 22.33 1.22 -6.99
N MET A 678 23.64 1.35 -7.12
CA MET A 678 24.32 2.65 -7.18
C MET A 678 24.45 3.09 -8.64
N PRO A 679 24.06 4.33 -9.01
CA PRO A 679 24.22 4.78 -10.38
C PRO A 679 25.69 5.11 -10.67
N VAL A 680 26.19 4.61 -11.79
CA VAL A 680 27.59 4.77 -12.21
C VAL A 680 27.72 6.05 -13.03
N PRO A 681 28.62 7.00 -12.69
CA PRO A 681 28.90 8.13 -13.55
C PRO A 681 29.37 7.67 -14.93
N SER A 682 28.85 8.24 -16.01
CA SER A 682 29.19 7.83 -17.38
C SER A 682 30.69 7.93 -17.70
N ALA A 683 31.39 8.89 -17.09
CA ALA A 683 32.83 9.07 -17.21
C ALA A 683 33.66 8.03 -16.43
N ASP A 684 33.09 7.47 -15.35
CA ASP A 684 33.77 6.57 -14.42
C ASP A 684 33.47 5.09 -14.70
N LEU A 685 32.56 4.80 -15.64
CA LEU A 685 32.23 3.42 -16.00
C LEU A 685 33.46 2.68 -16.54
N GLN A 686 33.71 1.51 -15.96
CA GLN A 686 34.84 0.60 -16.19
C GLN A 686 34.33 -0.85 -16.07
N GLN A 687 35.20 -1.83 -16.36
CA GLN A 687 34.87 -3.26 -16.40
C GLN A 687 34.26 -3.78 -15.09
N ASP A 688 34.83 -3.43 -13.93
CA ASP A 688 34.34 -3.87 -12.62
C ASP A 688 32.86 -3.50 -12.38
N HIS A 689 32.41 -2.34 -12.87
CA HIS A 689 31.01 -1.92 -12.77
C HIS A 689 30.07 -2.78 -13.63
N VAL A 690 30.57 -3.30 -14.76
CA VAL A 690 29.84 -4.20 -15.64
C VAL A 690 29.70 -5.57 -14.99
N GLU A 691 30.78 -6.07 -14.38
CA GLU A 691 30.77 -7.32 -13.61
C GLU A 691 29.80 -7.23 -12.42
N GLU A 692 29.84 -6.14 -11.65
CA GLU A 692 28.94 -5.91 -10.52
C GLU A 692 27.47 -5.89 -10.97
N ALA A 693 27.16 -5.22 -12.08
CA ALA A 693 25.81 -5.19 -12.61
C ALA A 693 25.34 -6.57 -13.09
N LEU A 694 26.18 -7.33 -13.80
CA LEU A 694 25.84 -8.70 -14.23
C LEU A 694 25.64 -9.67 -13.05
N ALA A 695 26.36 -9.45 -11.95
CA ALA A 695 26.24 -10.20 -10.71
C ALA A 695 25.13 -9.71 -9.77
N MET A 696 24.30 -8.74 -10.19
CA MET A 696 23.27 -8.11 -9.37
C MET A 696 22.28 -9.14 -8.80
N ASP A 697 22.07 -9.10 -7.48
CA ASP A 697 20.97 -9.83 -6.83
C ASP A 697 19.63 -9.19 -7.17
N THR A 698 18.77 -9.94 -7.86
CA THR A 698 17.42 -9.52 -8.25
C THR A 698 16.33 -10.01 -7.29
N SER A 699 16.70 -10.56 -6.14
CA SER A 699 15.75 -11.07 -5.13
C SER A 699 14.77 -9.99 -4.64
N CYS A 700 15.24 -8.74 -4.54
CA CYS A 700 14.43 -7.59 -4.12
C CYS A 700 13.32 -7.24 -5.11
N PHE A 701 13.43 -7.66 -6.38
CA PHE A 701 12.45 -7.35 -7.42
C PHE A 701 11.06 -7.94 -7.15
N SER A 702 10.95 -9.02 -6.36
CA SER A 702 9.63 -9.59 -6.01
C SER A 702 8.82 -8.63 -5.17
N THR A 703 9.46 -8.00 -4.19
CA THR A 703 8.79 -7.01 -3.34
C THR A 703 8.41 -5.77 -4.15
N ILE A 704 9.30 -5.33 -5.05
CA ILE A 704 9.01 -4.18 -5.92
C ILE A 704 7.87 -4.49 -6.89
N GLU A 705 7.84 -5.70 -7.46
CA GLU A 705 6.75 -6.20 -8.30
C GLU A 705 5.40 -6.11 -7.57
N GLU A 706 5.31 -6.65 -6.36
CA GLU A 706 4.09 -6.66 -5.57
C GLU A 706 3.63 -5.24 -5.17
N ASP A 707 4.58 -4.39 -4.78
CA ASP A 707 4.26 -3.04 -4.33
C ASP A 707 3.90 -2.09 -5.48
N TYR A 708 4.57 -2.18 -6.63
CA TYR A 708 4.48 -1.16 -7.67
C TYR A 708 3.75 -1.61 -8.93
N PHE A 709 3.70 -2.90 -9.23
CA PHE A 709 3.22 -3.38 -10.53
C PHE A 709 2.04 -4.35 -10.46
N ARG A 710 1.98 -5.25 -9.48
CA ARG A 710 0.91 -6.25 -9.39
C ARG A 710 0.75 -6.79 -7.98
N SER A 711 -0.35 -6.42 -7.31
CA SER A 711 -0.67 -6.93 -5.98
C SER A 711 -0.77 -8.46 -5.99
N ARG A 712 -0.42 -9.08 -4.86
CA ARG A 712 -0.48 -10.53 -4.70
C ARG A 712 -1.89 -11.06 -4.98
N GLY A 713 -1.98 -12.08 -5.84
CA GLY A 713 -3.25 -12.69 -6.25
C GLY A 713 -3.99 -11.98 -7.38
N VAL A 714 -3.47 -10.85 -7.87
CA VAL A 714 -4.02 -10.14 -9.05
C VAL A 714 -3.33 -10.68 -10.30
N GLY A 715 -4.10 -11.22 -11.23
CA GLY A 715 -3.64 -11.71 -12.53
C GLY A 715 -4.76 -11.62 -13.57
N GLY A 716 -4.49 -12.03 -14.81
CA GLY A 716 -5.43 -11.91 -15.92
C GLY A 716 -5.26 -10.63 -16.75
N ASP A 717 -6.16 -10.42 -17.70
CA ASP A 717 -6.15 -9.23 -18.55
C ASP A 717 -6.76 -8.04 -17.80
N TRP A 718 -6.01 -6.94 -17.69
CA TRP A 718 -6.47 -5.74 -17.02
C TRP A 718 -7.69 -5.11 -17.70
N HIS A 719 -7.83 -5.23 -19.04
CA HIS A 719 -8.96 -4.69 -19.77
C HIS A 719 -10.26 -5.38 -19.35
N GLU A 720 -10.23 -6.71 -19.19
CA GLU A 720 -11.36 -7.51 -18.74
C GLU A 720 -11.78 -7.14 -17.31
N ILE A 721 -10.80 -7.04 -16.40
CA ILE A 721 -11.04 -6.63 -15.00
C ILE A 721 -11.68 -5.24 -14.94
N VAL A 722 -11.19 -4.28 -15.73
CA VAL A 722 -11.76 -2.93 -15.76
C VAL A 722 -13.14 -2.92 -16.40
N ALA A 723 -13.36 -3.65 -17.48
CA ALA A 723 -14.65 -3.74 -18.15
C ALA A 723 -15.73 -4.32 -17.22
N GLU A 724 -15.41 -5.39 -16.49
CA GLU A 724 -16.30 -5.97 -15.48
C GLU A 724 -16.59 -4.96 -14.35
N ALA A 725 -15.58 -4.25 -13.87
CA ALA A 725 -15.76 -3.23 -12.84
C ALA A 725 -16.63 -2.06 -13.34
N LEU A 726 -16.46 -1.61 -14.57
CA LEU A 726 -17.29 -0.57 -15.20
C LEU A 726 -18.74 -1.04 -15.35
N ARG A 727 -18.97 -2.28 -15.80
CA ARG A 727 -20.31 -2.88 -15.91
C ARG A 727 -20.99 -2.96 -14.54
N SER A 728 -20.28 -3.51 -13.54
CA SER A 728 -20.78 -3.65 -12.17
C SER A 728 -21.10 -2.31 -11.51
N ALA A 729 -20.27 -1.28 -11.73
CA ALA A 729 -20.43 0.01 -11.06
C ALA A 729 -21.40 0.96 -11.76
N PHE A 730 -21.58 0.81 -13.08
CA PHE A 730 -22.28 1.81 -13.89
C PHE A 730 -23.39 1.27 -14.80
N GLY A 731 -23.63 -0.05 -14.83
CA GLY A 731 -24.73 -0.69 -15.55
C GLY A 731 -26.11 -0.30 -15.01
N LYS A 732 -27.19 -0.59 -15.77
CA LYS A 732 -28.57 -0.15 -15.47
C LYS A 732 -29.11 -0.64 -14.11
N ASP A 733 -28.65 -1.77 -13.60
CA ASP A 733 -29.10 -2.37 -12.33
C ASP A 733 -28.30 -1.88 -11.11
N SER A 734 -27.36 -0.94 -11.28
CA SER A 734 -26.67 -0.34 -10.13
C SER A 734 -27.65 0.60 -9.41
N GLU A 735 -28.35 0.11 -8.38
CA GLU A 735 -29.15 0.94 -7.48
C GLU A 735 -28.28 2.06 -6.91
N VAL A 736 -28.61 3.30 -7.28
CA VAL A 736 -28.04 4.49 -6.64
C VAL A 736 -28.79 4.67 -5.32
N PRO A 737 -28.12 4.70 -4.15
CA PRO A 737 -28.78 5.08 -2.92
C PRO A 737 -29.37 6.47 -3.08
N THR A 738 -30.68 6.59 -2.97
CA THR A 738 -31.40 7.86 -2.96
C THR A 738 -31.14 8.58 -1.64
N ASP A 739 -30.54 9.77 -1.80
CA ASP A 739 -30.34 10.93 -0.91
C ASP A 739 -29.47 10.80 0.36
#